data_AF-A0A6J8CRS5-F1
#
_entry.id   AF-A0A6J8CRS5-F1
#
_cell.length_a   1.000
_cell.length_b   1.000
_cell.length_c   1.000
_cell.angle_alpha   90.00
_cell.angle_beta   90.00
_cell.angle_gamma   90.00
#
_symmetry.space_group_name_H-M   'P 1'
#
loop_
_entity.id
_entity.type
_entity.pdbx_description
1 polymer ?
#
loop_
_entity_poly.entity_id
_entity_poly.type
_entity_poly.pdbx_seq_one_letter_code
_entity_poly.pdbx_strand_id
1 'polypeptide(L)'
;MDGNNPSYYAQGVTDESTVMPGLQLCQEIVHLVLKVDNFKPESVYLLGELFLENEGQIDSPSVFNLILSILQQLQVENSADVSKLQQLFCSYVMRSLLSNPSDNEILKLMLNNIAQGATFDSRLAYFGKCLEFALYVDKSGNEHLLDKIILNQLSEIPPFVKCLDSFLETVDLSNEKSDVLPCLLIDIVQKSFAEDSINTAILFQIESASHNSIKRFQQACDVLDSKNLTFRYITAVAFLKQFFQTYYIAIEQCKFDTSEMPIVSHHINTIVSTIWKAGNEVLPNPLLVYLMKYFANLHGIELIHRSCKQVQNTLTSFQSIDWNMNYIESSVVLNPLAGHIDLELANKLLQQINSVLEKENKLQDLLEDERTVVTALLGTLSKRFYMQKCVRELTDQEHRMATAICRIVDESKLPQTCKHISRYLLGNDFDNELFTLSVASDSPYPHLVSIVFHLCCLLSVETNMQSIWFINLFQPDKTTLEDLPFIYSQTMLNADQKILLLLSYSTIVGSIGFRLTSDETLRKFCHSRQQDMIKQFLELQHLLQLDSSNLCILMHVVILKCNSVIFSEKRSLTTTEKNNIRSKCIDIIKHLVANRWQVIRDFKINQYAISQETSCIEAYIEEIIEPTEAVGIDKVIFRLFRMSHPPTKDIFINELCCGETQQFAFLHLVFKSTGRLTVPKFLPALLRWHMSVITYASYKFRKADFRDLSVQKFLSGNR
;
A
#
# COMPACT_ATOMS: atom_id res chain seq x y z
N MET A 1 -46.39 49.87 39.00
CA MET A 1 -45.69 50.95 38.30
C MET A 1 -44.51 51.32 39.18
N ASP A 2 -43.43 50.56 39.15
CA ASP A 2 -42.27 50.60 38.22
C ASP A 2 -41.09 50.97 39.12
N GLY A 3 -39.88 50.43 39.09
CA GLY A 3 -39.26 49.32 38.38
C GLY A 3 -37.91 49.11 39.09
N ASN A 4 -37.52 47.85 39.29
CA ASN A 4 -36.21 47.47 39.80
C ASN A 4 -35.20 47.47 38.64
N ASN A 5 -34.05 48.11 38.83
CA ASN A 5 -32.83 47.83 38.09
C ASN A 5 -31.62 48.28 38.92
N PRO A 6 -30.73 47.36 39.36
CA PRO A 6 -29.34 47.66 39.55
C PRO A 6 -28.51 47.02 38.42
N SER A 7 -27.86 47.87 37.66
CA SER A 7 -26.86 47.52 36.67
C SER A 7 -25.62 46.91 37.35
N TYR A 8 -25.40 45.61 37.16
CA TYR A 8 -24.09 44.99 37.33
C TYR A 8 -23.36 45.07 35.99
N TYR A 9 -22.51 46.09 35.81
CA TYR A 9 -21.47 46.05 34.79
C TYR A 9 -20.36 45.15 35.30
N ALA A 10 -20.25 43.96 34.72
CA ALA A 10 -19.10 43.09 34.84
C ALA A 10 -17.87 43.80 34.28
N GLN A 11 -16.88 44.07 35.13
CA GLN A 11 -15.54 44.40 34.68
C GLN A 11 -14.84 43.10 34.29
N GLY A 12 -14.64 42.94 32.98
CA GLY A 12 -13.87 41.86 32.40
C GLY A 12 -12.37 42.06 32.58
N VAL A 13 -11.70 40.94 32.81
CA VAL A 13 -10.48 40.58 32.09
C VAL A 13 -10.64 39.12 31.68
N THR A 14 -11.48 38.86 30.67
CA THR A 14 -11.49 37.57 29.97
C THR A 14 -10.57 37.71 28.77
N ASP A 15 -9.42 37.06 28.84
CA ASP A 15 -8.41 37.05 27.78
C ASP A 15 -9.07 36.60 26.45
N GLU A 16 -9.03 37.43 25.40
CA GLU A 16 -9.68 37.16 24.09
C GLU A 16 -9.20 35.83 23.48
N SER A 17 -8.03 35.34 23.90
CA SER A 17 -7.44 34.06 23.55
C SER A 17 -8.26 32.83 23.97
N THR A 18 -9.07 32.93 25.03
CA THR A 18 -9.82 31.79 25.63
C THR A 18 -11.30 31.74 25.22
N VAL A 19 -11.93 32.89 24.99
CA VAL A 19 -13.38 32.99 24.71
C VAL A 19 -13.74 32.69 23.25
N MET A 20 -12.86 33.05 22.30
CA MET A 20 -13.10 32.88 20.85
C MET A 20 -13.21 31.42 20.38
N PRO A 21 -12.38 30.47 20.88
CA PRO A 21 -12.47 29.05 20.50
C PRO A 21 -13.78 28.38 20.92
N GLY A 22 -14.32 28.71 22.11
CA GLY A 22 -15.57 28.15 22.63
C GLY A 22 -16.80 28.62 21.82
N LEU A 23 -16.85 29.90 21.45
CA LEU A 23 -17.92 30.45 20.61
C LEU A 23 -17.93 29.85 19.20
N GLN A 24 -16.75 29.66 18.59
CA GLN A 24 -16.64 29.01 17.28
C GLN A 24 -17.11 27.55 17.31
N LEU A 25 -16.77 26.81 18.36
CA LEU A 25 -17.25 25.44 18.55
C LEU A 25 -18.78 25.38 18.69
N CYS A 26 -19.37 26.28 19.47
CA CYS A 26 -20.81 26.38 19.61
C CYS A 26 -21.50 26.65 18.26
N GLN A 27 -20.94 27.56 17.45
CA GLN A 27 -21.46 27.85 16.11
C GLN A 27 -21.39 26.63 15.19
N GLU A 28 -20.27 25.89 15.20
CA GLU A 28 -20.09 24.66 14.42
C GLU A 28 -21.10 23.58 14.82
N ILE A 29 -21.35 23.39 16.13
CA ILE A 29 -22.34 22.44 16.66
C ILE A 29 -23.77 22.87 16.30
N VAL A 30 -24.11 24.15 16.48
CA VAL A 30 -25.43 24.70 16.11
C VAL A 30 -25.70 24.50 14.62
N HIS A 31 -24.72 24.73 13.75
CA HIS A 31 -24.86 24.52 12.31
C HIS A 31 -25.09 23.05 11.92
N LEU A 32 -24.60 22.10 12.70
CA LEU A 32 -24.87 20.67 12.50
C LEU A 32 -26.27 20.31 12.99
N VAL A 33 -26.65 20.78 14.18
CA VAL A 33 -27.96 20.53 14.80
C VAL A 33 -29.11 21.10 13.98
N LEU A 34 -28.97 22.30 13.41
CA LEU A 34 -30.00 22.93 12.58
C LEU A 34 -30.34 22.18 11.29
N LYS A 35 -29.55 21.15 10.92
CA LYS A 35 -29.80 20.30 9.75
C LYS A 35 -30.60 19.04 10.08
N VAL A 36 -31.05 18.91 11.33
CA VAL A 36 -31.68 17.69 11.84
C VAL A 36 -33.09 18.01 12.33
N ASP A 37 -34.10 17.46 11.66
CA ASP A 37 -35.50 17.84 11.87
C ASP A 37 -36.07 17.42 13.25
N ASN A 38 -35.44 16.48 13.95
CA ASN A 38 -35.92 15.92 15.24
C ASN A 38 -34.94 16.10 16.42
N PHE A 39 -33.91 16.94 16.28
CA PHE A 39 -32.92 17.13 17.34
C PHE A 39 -33.51 17.91 18.53
N LYS A 40 -33.21 17.49 19.76
CA LYS A 40 -33.67 18.18 20.98
C LYS A 40 -32.82 19.45 21.24
N PRO A 41 -33.37 20.67 21.10
CA PRO A 41 -32.60 21.91 21.25
C PRO A 41 -32.08 22.16 22.68
N GLU A 42 -32.63 21.46 23.67
CA GLU A 42 -32.25 21.50 25.09
C GLU A 42 -30.76 21.21 25.30
N SER A 43 -30.17 20.28 24.54
CA SER A 43 -28.75 19.91 24.69
C SER A 43 -27.79 21.02 24.22
N VAL A 44 -28.18 21.79 23.19
CA VAL A 44 -27.38 22.93 22.68
C VAL A 44 -27.51 24.14 23.60
N TYR A 45 -28.69 24.34 24.17
CA TYR A 45 -28.93 25.36 25.18
C TYR A 45 -28.10 25.09 26.45
N LEU A 46 -28.11 23.85 26.93
CA LEU A 46 -27.31 23.41 28.08
C LEU A 46 -25.80 23.56 27.83
N LEU A 47 -25.34 23.39 26.59
CA LEU A 47 -23.95 23.62 26.22
C LEU A 47 -23.59 25.11 26.34
N GLY A 48 -24.48 26.00 25.91
CA GLY A 48 -24.32 27.45 26.09
C GLY A 48 -24.30 27.87 27.56
N GLU A 49 -25.16 27.29 28.41
CA GLU A 49 -25.17 27.53 29.85
C GLU A 49 -23.88 27.04 30.51
N LEU A 50 -23.43 25.81 30.20
CA LEU A 50 -22.19 25.27 30.74
C LEU A 50 -20.96 26.09 30.32
N PHE A 51 -20.93 26.65 29.11
CA PHE A 51 -19.86 27.56 28.71
C PHE A 51 -19.87 28.86 29.51
N LEU A 52 -21.04 29.40 29.84
CA LEU A 52 -21.17 30.59 30.68
C LEU A 52 -20.78 30.30 32.14
N GLU A 53 -21.16 29.14 32.67
CA GLU A 53 -20.83 28.70 34.03
C GLU A 53 -19.34 28.41 34.22
N ASN A 54 -18.65 27.92 33.18
CA ASN A 54 -17.21 27.65 33.19
C ASN A 54 -16.37 28.85 32.68
N GLU A 55 -16.91 30.07 32.71
CA GLU A 55 -16.20 31.30 32.27
C GLU A 55 -15.60 31.22 30.84
N GLY A 56 -16.20 30.42 29.95
CA GLY A 56 -15.72 30.20 28.59
C GLY A 56 -14.61 29.15 28.45
N GLN A 57 -14.22 28.47 29.54
CA GLN A 57 -13.24 27.38 29.50
C GLN A 57 -13.82 26.15 28.80
N ILE A 58 -13.07 25.68 27.80
CA ILE A 58 -13.45 24.54 26.95
C ILE A 58 -12.95 23.19 27.51
N ASP A 59 -12.01 23.22 28.44
CA ASP A 59 -11.30 22.08 29.01
C ASP A 59 -12.00 21.43 30.23
N SER A 60 -13.29 21.74 30.44
CA SER A 60 -14.08 21.17 31.53
C SER A 60 -14.65 19.77 31.20
N PRO A 61 -14.60 18.78 32.13
CA PRO A 61 -15.21 17.46 31.96
C PRO A 61 -16.71 17.47 31.64
N SER A 62 -17.46 18.44 32.18
CA SER A 62 -18.91 18.56 31.92
C SER A 62 -19.18 18.99 30.49
N VAL A 63 -18.37 19.91 29.96
CA VAL A 63 -18.43 20.38 28.57
C VAL A 63 -18.08 19.23 27.62
N PHE A 64 -17.05 18.45 27.94
CA PHE A 64 -16.65 17.27 27.17
C PHE A 64 -17.78 16.24 27.03
N ASN A 65 -18.37 15.83 28.16
CA ASN A 65 -19.41 14.81 28.17
C ASN A 65 -20.65 15.26 27.38
N LEU A 66 -21.00 16.54 27.46
CA LEU A 66 -22.14 17.08 26.71
C LEU A 66 -21.86 17.15 25.21
N ILE A 67 -20.67 17.59 24.78
CA ILE A 67 -20.27 17.57 23.36
C ILE A 67 -20.30 16.13 22.83
N LEU A 68 -19.74 15.17 23.57
CA LEU A 68 -19.74 13.77 23.17
C LEU A 68 -21.18 13.24 23.01
N SER A 69 -22.06 13.54 23.97
CA SER A 69 -23.48 13.15 23.90
C SER A 69 -24.21 13.77 22.70
N ILE A 70 -23.95 15.05 22.38
CA ILE A 70 -24.54 15.73 21.23
C ILE A 70 -24.09 15.05 19.93
N LEU A 71 -22.79 14.75 19.79
CA LEU A 71 -22.25 14.09 18.60
C LEU A 71 -22.78 12.67 18.42
N GLN A 72 -22.91 11.90 19.51
CA GLN A 72 -23.52 10.57 19.49
C GLN A 72 -24.99 10.63 19.04
N GLN A 73 -25.75 11.63 19.52
CA GLN A 73 -27.14 11.82 19.10
C GLN A 73 -27.23 12.16 17.60
N LEU A 74 -26.38 13.06 17.11
CA LEU A 74 -26.31 13.41 15.69
C LEU A 74 -25.96 12.21 14.80
N GLN A 75 -25.14 11.28 15.29
CA GLN A 75 -24.83 10.04 14.60
C GLN A 75 -26.06 9.10 14.53
N VAL A 76 -26.74 8.89 15.65
CA VAL A 76 -27.91 7.99 15.73
C VAL A 76 -29.05 8.47 14.83
N GLU A 77 -29.23 9.78 14.71
CA GLU A 77 -30.24 10.37 13.84
C GLU A 77 -29.86 10.35 12.34
N ASN A 78 -28.74 9.70 11.98
CA ASN A 78 -28.24 9.47 10.61
C ASN A 78 -28.13 10.73 9.73
N SER A 79 -28.04 11.90 10.37
CA SER A 79 -28.17 13.20 9.71
C SER A 79 -26.84 13.85 9.37
N ALA A 80 -25.73 13.36 9.95
CA ALA A 80 -24.39 13.89 9.74
C ALA A 80 -23.39 12.79 9.33
N ASP A 81 -22.55 13.14 8.35
CA ASP A 81 -21.39 12.35 7.94
C ASP A 81 -20.45 12.14 9.15
N VAL A 82 -20.17 10.88 9.48
CA VAL A 82 -19.36 10.49 10.64
C VAL A 82 -17.95 11.12 10.59
N SER A 83 -17.41 11.36 9.39
CA SER A 83 -16.14 12.06 9.23
C SER A 83 -16.19 13.51 9.74
N LYS A 84 -17.32 14.19 9.56
CA LYS A 84 -17.52 15.57 10.04
C LYS A 84 -17.67 15.62 11.56
N LEU A 85 -18.37 14.64 12.13
CA LEU A 85 -18.48 14.50 13.59
C LEU A 85 -17.09 14.23 14.21
N GLN A 86 -16.28 13.38 13.59
CA GLN A 86 -14.90 13.12 14.04
C GLN A 86 -14.02 14.36 13.94
N GLN A 87 -14.11 15.11 12.85
CA GLN A 87 -13.36 16.34 12.66
C GLN A 87 -13.73 17.40 13.71
N LEU A 88 -15.02 17.58 14.00
CA LEU A 88 -15.49 18.52 15.01
C LEU A 88 -15.00 18.14 16.40
N PHE A 89 -15.12 16.86 16.76
CA PHE A 89 -14.66 16.36 18.05
C PHE A 89 -13.15 16.52 18.24
N CYS A 90 -12.35 16.17 17.22
CA CYS A 90 -10.91 16.34 17.28
C CYS A 90 -10.50 17.82 17.29
N SER A 91 -11.24 18.70 16.60
CA SER A 91 -11.06 20.15 16.67
C SER A 91 -11.29 20.67 18.10
N TYR A 92 -12.34 20.21 18.77
CA TYR A 92 -12.59 20.53 20.18
C TYR A 92 -11.45 20.07 21.10
N VAL A 93 -10.99 18.82 20.95
CA VAL A 93 -9.89 18.27 21.76
C VAL A 93 -8.61 19.05 21.52
N MET A 94 -8.29 19.38 20.28
CA MET A 94 -7.15 20.24 19.92
C MET A 94 -7.22 21.63 20.56
N ARG A 95 -8.40 22.27 20.51
CA ARG A 95 -8.62 23.57 21.15
C ARG A 95 -8.41 23.47 22.66
N SER A 96 -8.88 22.39 23.30
CA SER A 96 -8.73 22.17 24.74
C SER A 96 -7.27 21.94 25.16
N LEU A 97 -6.49 21.23 24.32
CA LEU A 97 -5.05 21.07 24.52
C LEU A 97 -4.28 22.40 24.40
N LEU A 98 -4.76 23.32 23.56
CA LEU A 98 -4.18 24.66 23.40
C LEU A 98 -4.49 25.57 24.61
N SER A 99 -5.67 25.45 25.22
CA SER A 99 -6.07 26.30 26.35
C SER A 99 -5.34 25.95 27.64
N ASN A 100 -5.05 24.66 27.87
CA ASN A 100 -4.36 24.22 29.08
C ASN A 100 -3.36 23.07 28.79
N PRO A 101 -2.17 23.39 28.25
CA PRO A 101 -1.15 22.41 27.91
C PRO A 101 -0.71 21.49 29.06
N SER A 102 -0.77 22.01 30.29
CA SER A 102 -0.31 21.32 31.50
C SER A 102 -1.30 20.30 32.05
N ASP A 103 -2.60 20.48 31.81
CA ASP A 103 -3.65 19.64 32.38
C ASP A 103 -4.40 18.87 31.27
N ASN A 104 -4.07 17.60 31.12
CA ASN A 104 -4.53 16.76 30.01
C ASN A 104 -5.88 16.06 30.33
N GLU A 105 -6.75 16.62 31.18
CA GLU A 105 -8.00 15.97 31.62
C GLU A 105 -8.94 15.64 30.45
N ILE A 106 -9.11 16.54 29.48
CA ILE A 106 -9.91 16.27 28.28
C ILE A 106 -9.35 15.11 27.47
N LEU A 107 -8.03 15.04 27.33
CA LEU A 107 -7.38 13.95 26.62
C LEU A 107 -7.51 12.62 27.39
N LYS A 108 -7.40 12.63 28.72
CA LYS A 108 -7.68 11.45 29.57
C LYS A 108 -9.11 10.95 29.38
N LEU A 109 -10.09 11.87 29.42
CA LEU A 109 -11.49 11.54 29.19
C LEU A 109 -11.70 10.95 27.79
N MET A 110 -11.08 11.54 26.77
CA MET A 110 -11.14 11.01 25.40
C MET A 110 -10.55 9.61 25.31
N LEU A 111 -9.35 9.40 25.83
CA LEU A 111 -8.66 8.10 25.83
C LEU A 111 -9.48 7.04 26.59
N ASN A 112 -10.03 7.38 27.76
CA ASN A 112 -10.91 6.49 28.52
C ASN A 112 -12.18 6.11 27.74
N ASN A 113 -12.81 7.08 27.06
CA ASN A 113 -13.98 6.81 26.22
C ASN A 113 -13.63 5.92 25.01
N ILE A 114 -12.43 6.06 24.43
CA ILE A 114 -11.94 5.18 23.37
C ILE A 114 -11.74 3.75 23.92
N ALA A 115 -11.08 3.59 25.06
CA ALA A 115 -10.88 2.28 25.70
C ALA A 115 -12.20 1.57 26.01
N GLN A 116 -13.20 2.31 26.47
CA GLN A 116 -14.53 1.78 26.80
C GLN A 116 -15.42 1.55 25.57
N GLY A 117 -14.96 1.88 24.36
CA GLY A 117 -15.76 1.79 23.13
C GLY A 117 -16.94 2.77 23.11
N ALA A 118 -16.91 3.81 23.93
CA ALA A 118 -17.95 4.82 24.07
C ALA A 118 -17.84 5.95 23.03
N THR A 119 -16.80 5.97 22.19
CA THR A 119 -16.70 6.95 21.10
C THR A 119 -17.62 6.62 19.94
N PHE A 120 -18.16 7.65 19.30
CA PHE A 120 -19.10 7.53 18.18
C PHE A 120 -18.49 6.84 16.93
N ASP A 121 -17.17 6.77 16.77
CA ASP A 121 -16.56 6.02 15.67
C ASP A 121 -15.14 5.51 16.03
N SER A 122 -14.87 4.25 15.70
CA SER A 122 -13.63 3.52 16.03
C SER A 122 -12.45 3.75 15.06
N ARG A 123 -12.65 4.46 13.95
CA ARG A 123 -11.65 4.66 12.88
C ARG A 123 -10.59 5.72 13.20
N LEU A 124 -10.79 6.54 14.24
CA LEU A 124 -9.82 7.50 14.79
C LEU A 124 -9.13 8.43 13.75
N ALA A 125 -9.74 8.70 12.59
CA ALA A 125 -9.08 9.27 11.41
C ALA A 125 -8.42 10.65 11.61
N TYR A 126 -8.83 11.40 12.64
CA TYR A 126 -8.28 12.71 12.99
C TYR A 126 -7.57 12.74 14.36
N PHE A 127 -7.67 11.66 15.14
CA PHE A 127 -7.14 11.62 16.49
C PHE A 127 -5.61 11.65 16.52
N GLY A 128 -4.98 11.06 15.50
CA GLY A 128 -3.52 11.08 15.39
C GLY A 128 -2.94 12.50 15.36
N LYS A 129 -3.67 13.49 14.83
CA LYS A 129 -3.25 14.90 14.86
C LYS A 129 -3.33 15.52 16.25
N CYS A 130 -4.29 15.10 17.06
CA CYS A 130 -4.39 15.50 18.47
C CYS A 130 -3.18 15.01 19.27
N LEU A 131 -2.81 13.74 19.05
CA LEU A 131 -1.66 13.11 19.70
C LEU A 131 -0.32 13.71 19.21
N GLU A 132 -0.17 13.94 17.89
CA GLU A 132 1.01 14.60 17.31
C GLU A 132 1.20 16.00 17.90
N PHE A 133 0.12 16.76 18.05
CA PHE A 133 0.16 18.08 18.66
C PHE A 133 0.50 18.04 20.15
N ALA A 134 -0.14 17.17 20.93
CA ALA A 134 0.16 17.02 22.36
C ALA A 134 1.64 16.66 22.59
N LEU A 135 2.18 15.74 21.79
CA LEU A 135 3.61 15.39 21.81
C LEU A 135 4.52 16.57 21.45
N TYR A 136 4.13 17.40 20.47
CA TYR A 136 4.89 18.58 20.07
C TYR A 136 4.96 19.64 21.17
N VAL A 137 3.83 19.90 21.85
CA VAL A 137 3.75 20.86 22.95
C VAL A 137 4.69 20.44 24.08
N ASP A 138 4.71 19.17 24.47
CA ASP A 138 5.64 18.67 25.49
C ASP A 138 7.11 18.64 25.03
N LYS A 139 7.37 18.32 23.75
CA LYS A 139 8.72 18.40 23.17
C LYS A 139 9.31 19.81 23.24
N SER A 140 8.48 20.85 23.09
CA SER A 140 8.93 22.24 23.20
C SER A 140 9.51 22.58 24.59
N GLY A 141 9.10 21.84 25.63
CA GLY A 141 9.69 21.91 26.97
C GLY A 141 10.90 20.98 27.19
N ASN A 142 11.17 20.01 26.31
CA ASN A 142 12.25 19.03 26.44
C ASN A 142 12.64 18.43 25.06
N GLU A 143 13.63 19.04 24.40
CA GLU A 143 14.10 18.74 23.03
C GLU A 143 14.49 17.25 22.80
N HIS A 144 14.78 16.50 23.87
CA HIS A 144 15.14 15.08 23.81
C HIS A 144 14.19 14.18 24.63
N LEU A 145 12.91 14.55 24.72
CA LEU A 145 11.92 13.83 25.54
C LEU A 145 11.88 12.33 25.21
N LEU A 146 11.72 11.97 23.93
CA LEU A 146 11.59 10.57 23.50
C LEU A 146 12.85 9.74 23.79
N ASP A 147 14.04 10.33 23.60
CA ASP A 147 15.31 9.68 23.93
C ASP A 147 15.44 9.41 25.44
N LYS A 148 15.03 10.39 26.28
CA LYS A 148 15.05 10.25 27.74
C LYS A 148 14.07 9.20 28.23
N ILE A 149 12.93 9.02 27.55
CA ILE A 149 11.94 7.97 27.85
C ILE A 149 12.55 6.58 27.62
N ILE A 150 13.19 6.33 26.47
CA ILE A 150 13.82 5.03 26.17
C ILE A 150 14.90 4.72 27.20
N LEU A 151 15.79 5.69 27.46
CA LEU A 151 16.92 5.55 28.38
C LEU A 151 16.51 5.55 29.86
N ASN A 152 15.23 5.74 30.17
CA ASN A 152 14.71 5.88 31.54
C ASN A 152 15.46 6.96 32.35
N GLN A 153 15.71 8.12 31.74
CA GLN A 153 16.50 9.23 32.29
C GLN A 153 15.64 10.43 32.71
N LEU A 154 14.32 10.29 32.72
CA LEU A 154 13.42 11.34 33.18
C LEU A 154 13.48 11.43 34.70
N SER A 155 13.80 12.62 35.22
CA SER A 155 13.72 12.92 36.66
C SER A 155 12.26 12.99 37.14
N GLU A 156 11.35 13.41 36.26
CA GLU A 156 9.91 13.43 36.48
C GLU A 156 9.20 13.01 35.18
N ILE A 157 8.22 12.11 35.30
CA ILE A 157 7.43 11.65 34.14
C ILE A 157 6.42 12.75 33.79
N PRO A 158 6.42 13.28 32.55
CA PRO A 158 5.46 14.29 32.14
C PRO A 158 4.01 13.84 32.37
N PRO A 159 3.10 14.75 32.77
CA PRO A 159 1.69 14.42 32.98
C PRO A 159 1.02 13.71 31.80
N PHE A 160 1.38 14.10 30.58
CA PHE A 160 0.92 13.46 29.34
C PHE A 160 1.40 12.01 29.21
N VAL A 161 2.67 11.72 29.53
CA VAL A 161 3.21 10.34 29.49
C VAL A 161 2.49 9.47 30.53
N LYS A 162 2.25 9.99 31.74
CA LYS A 162 1.45 9.28 32.76
C LYS A 162 0.03 9.00 32.28
N CYS A 163 -0.58 9.95 31.57
CA CYS A 163 -1.90 9.80 30.97
C CYS A 163 -1.91 8.67 29.93
N LEU A 164 -0.93 8.64 29.02
CA LEU A 164 -0.79 7.58 28.03
C LEU A 164 -0.51 6.22 28.67
N ASP A 165 0.36 6.15 29.67
CA ASP A 165 0.63 4.91 30.41
C ASP A 165 -0.64 4.36 31.06
N SER A 166 -1.38 5.21 31.79
CA SER A 166 -2.64 4.83 32.42
C SER A 166 -3.68 4.36 31.40
N PHE A 167 -3.71 4.95 30.19
CA PHE A 167 -4.58 4.49 29.12
C PHE A 167 -4.13 3.12 28.58
N LEU A 168 -2.84 2.94 28.30
CA LEU A 168 -2.31 1.71 27.72
C LEU A 168 -2.52 0.50 28.66
N GLU A 169 -2.50 0.71 29.98
CA GLU A 169 -2.85 -0.31 30.97
C GLU A 169 -4.30 -0.80 30.86
N THR A 170 -5.21 0.01 30.30
CA THR A 170 -6.62 -0.35 30.12
C THR A 170 -6.94 -1.01 28.77
N VAL A 171 -5.96 -1.09 27.86
CA VAL A 171 -6.15 -1.65 26.52
C VAL A 171 -6.26 -3.18 26.60
N ASP A 172 -7.42 -3.72 26.25
CA ASP A 172 -7.63 -5.16 26.13
C ASP A 172 -7.04 -5.69 24.81
N LEU A 173 -5.77 -6.10 24.84
CA LEU A 173 -5.04 -6.68 23.70
C LEU A 173 -5.63 -7.99 23.16
N SER A 174 -6.66 -8.57 23.80
CA SER A 174 -7.35 -9.75 23.25
C SER A 174 -8.28 -9.40 22.08
N ASN A 175 -8.69 -8.12 21.97
CA ASN A 175 -9.60 -7.60 20.96
C ASN A 175 -8.84 -6.87 19.83
N GLU A 176 -8.98 -7.31 18.58
CA GLU A 176 -8.32 -6.65 17.42
C GLU A 176 -8.73 -5.19 17.18
N LYS A 177 -9.80 -4.69 17.78
CA LYS A 177 -10.16 -3.27 17.66
C LYS A 177 -9.39 -2.37 18.62
N SER A 178 -8.77 -2.94 19.66
CA SER A 178 -8.13 -2.18 20.74
C SER A 178 -6.67 -1.81 20.46
N ASP A 179 -6.00 -2.50 19.54
CA ASP A 179 -4.60 -2.27 19.18
C ASP A 179 -4.39 -1.14 18.15
N VAL A 180 -5.47 -0.63 17.56
CA VAL A 180 -5.46 0.49 16.59
C VAL A 180 -4.74 1.71 17.15
N LEU A 181 -5.00 2.04 18.42
CA LEU A 181 -4.43 3.22 19.06
C LEU A 181 -2.94 3.04 19.45
N PRO A 182 -2.50 1.91 20.05
CA PRO A 182 -1.09 1.56 20.13
C PRO A 182 -0.35 1.68 18.79
N CYS A 183 -0.91 1.15 17.70
CA CYS A 183 -0.31 1.25 16.36
C CYS A 183 -0.21 2.71 15.89
N LEU A 184 -1.27 3.50 16.08
CA LEU A 184 -1.28 4.93 15.73
C LEU A 184 -0.22 5.73 16.50
N LEU A 185 -0.06 5.46 17.80
CA LEU A 185 0.97 6.11 18.62
C LEU A 185 2.38 5.74 18.14
N ILE A 186 2.62 4.48 17.78
CA ILE A 186 3.89 4.02 17.21
C ILE A 186 4.22 4.84 15.95
N ASP A 187 3.27 5.00 15.03
CA ASP A 187 3.50 5.71 13.77
C ASP A 187 3.83 7.20 13.97
N ILE A 188 3.15 7.86 14.91
CA ILE A 188 3.40 9.27 15.24
C ILE A 188 4.79 9.43 15.86
N VAL A 189 5.14 8.57 16.81
CA VAL A 189 6.44 8.60 17.48
C VAL A 189 7.57 8.22 16.52
N GLN A 190 7.34 7.27 15.61
CA GLN A 190 8.31 6.86 14.59
C GLN A 190 8.65 8.03 13.66
N LYS A 191 7.64 8.77 13.20
CA LYS A 191 7.82 9.98 12.37
C LYS A 191 8.69 11.02 13.08
N SER A 192 8.46 11.24 14.37
CA SER A 192 9.30 12.10 15.20
C SER A 192 10.76 11.67 15.22
N PHE A 193 11.05 10.37 15.32
CA PHE A 193 12.43 9.88 15.28
C PHE A 193 13.10 10.04 13.92
N ALA A 194 12.34 9.88 12.83
CA ALA A 194 12.84 10.04 11.46
C ALA A 194 13.31 11.48 11.18
N GLU A 195 12.61 12.47 11.74
CA GLU A 195 12.95 13.89 11.59
C GLU A 195 14.14 14.29 12.49
N ASP A 196 14.19 13.77 13.72
CA ASP A 196 15.05 14.33 14.77
C ASP A 196 16.32 13.51 15.10
N SER A 197 16.37 12.19 14.84
CA SER A 197 17.29 11.32 15.61
C SER A 197 17.93 10.12 14.91
N ILE A 198 17.30 9.54 13.88
CA ILE A 198 17.83 8.35 13.18
C ILE A 198 17.61 8.50 11.68
N ASN A 199 18.73 8.68 10.96
CA ASN A 199 18.81 8.70 9.51
C ASN A 199 20.09 7.98 9.04
N THR A 200 20.24 7.78 7.73
CA THR A 200 21.38 7.01 7.19
C THR A 200 22.73 7.63 7.54
N ALA A 201 22.83 8.97 7.56
CA ALA A 201 24.06 9.66 7.95
C ALA A 201 24.47 9.34 9.39
N ILE A 202 23.50 9.26 10.31
CA ILE A 202 23.76 8.88 11.71
C ILE A 202 24.24 7.42 11.79
N LEU A 203 23.67 6.50 11.02
CA LEU A 203 24.15 5.11 11.02
C LEU A 203 25.60 4.99 10.54
N PHE A 204 26.00 5.71 9.49
CA PHE A 204 27.41 5.74 9.06
C PHE A 204 28.33 6.43 10.07
N GLN A 205 27.84 7.39 10.86
CA GLN A 205 28.62 7.99 11.94
C GLN A 205 28.91 7.02 13.09
N ILE A 206 27.96 6.13 13.42
CA ILE A 206 28.15 5.07 14.44
C ILE A 206 29.39 4.22 14.15
N GLU A 207 29.67 3.95 12.87
CA GLU A 207 30.84 3.16 12.46
C GLU A 207 32.18 3.86 12.77
N SER A 208 32.17 5.19 12.93
CA SER A 208 33.37 6.00 13.16
C SER A 208 33.61 6.44 14.62
N ALA A 209 32.58 6.37 15.47
CA ALA A 209 32.65 6.70 16.90
C ALA A 209 31.52 6.01 17.69
N SER A 210 31.78 5.56 18.93
CA SER A 210 30.77 4.91 19.78
C SER A 210 29.61 5.87 20.09
N HIS A 211 28.55 5.80 19.30
CA HIS A 211 27.43 6.74 19.36
C HIS A 211 26.39 6.31 20.41
N ASN A 212 25.74 7.28 21.06
CA ASN A 212 24.61 7.04 21.96
C ASN A 212 23.45 6.25 21.31
N SER A 213 23.38 6.21 19.98
CA SER A 213 22.34 5.49 19.23
C SER A 213 22.39 3.97 19.43
N ILE A 214 23.57 3.35 19.55
CA ILE A 214 23.66 1.90 19.82
C ILE A 214 23.20 1.59 21.25
N LYS A 215 23.53 2.45 22.22
CA LYS A 215 23.02 2.33 23.59
C LYS A 215 21.49 2.45 23.63
N ARG A 216 20.91 3.39 22.86
CA ARG A 216 19.45 3.53 22.72
C ARG A 216 18.83 2.30 22.06
N PHE A 217 19.46 1.76 21.02
CA PHE A 217 19.04 0.53 20.36
C PHE A 217 18.99 -0.65 21.33
N GLN A 218 20.07 -0.88 22.09
CA GLN A 218 20.11 -1.94 23.11
C GLN A 218 19.03 -1.73 24.19
N GLN A 219 18.88 -0.50 24.70
CA GLN A 219 17.84 -0.20 25.69
C GLN A 219 16.42 -0.36 25.14
N ALA A 220 16.18 -0.05 23.86
CA ALA A 220 14.89 -0.29 23.23
C ALA A 220 14.59 -1.79 23.11
N CYS A 221 15.60 -2.62 22.83
CA CYS A 221 15.45 -4.07 22.88
C CYS A 221 15.17 -4.57 24.31
N ASP A 222 15.87 -4.06 25.32
CA ASP A 222 15.62 -4.42 26.73
C ASP A 222 14.17 -4.08 27.16
N VAL A 223 13.64 -2.96 26.66
CA VAL A 223 12.24 -2.57 26.89
C VAL A 223 11.27 -3.54 26.21
N LEU A 224 11.60 -4.03 25.01
CA LEU A 224 10.80 -5.01 24.29
C LEU A 224 10.62 -6.30 25.11
N ASP A 225 11.69 -6.75 25.79
CA ASP A 225 11.68 -7.95 26.63
C ASP A 225 10.81 -7.80 27.90
N SER A 226 10.50 -6.57 28.31
CA SER A 226 9.65 -6.32 29.49
C SER A 226 8.19 -6.76 29.29
N LYS A 227 7.75 -6.87 28.03
CA LYS A 227 6.38 -7.26 27.64
C LYS A 227 5.27 -6.52 28.39
N ASN A 228 5.53 -5.27 28.80
CA ASN A 228 4.54 -4.40 29.43
C ASN A 228 4.17 -3.21 28.53
N LEU A 229 2.87 -3.06 28.22
CA LEU A 229 2.40 -2.08 27.26
C LEU A 229 2.35 -0.71 27.93
N THR A 230 3.45 0.01 27.80
CA THR A 230 3.62 1.37 28.31
C THR A 230 3.98 2.31 27.16
N PHE A 231 3.91 3.61 27.37
CA PHE A 231 4.37 4.57 26.39
C PHE A 231 5.88 4.43 26.14
N ARG A 232 6.65 3.98 27.15
CA ARG A 232 8.05 3.59 26.96
C ARG A 232 8.18 2.42 25.98
N TYR A 233 7.30 1.42 26.07
CA TYR A 233 7.24 0.30 25.12
C TYR A 233 6.91 0.76 23.71
N ILE A 234 5.87 1.59 23.56
CA ILE A 234 5.48 2.21 22.28
C ILE A 234 6.65 2.99 21.66
N THR A 235 7.34 3.79 22.47
CA THR A 235 8.49 4.59 22.04
C THR A 235 9.66 3.69 21.61
N ALA A 236 9.92 2.60 22.34
CA ALA A 236 10.95 1.62 21.99
C ALA A 236 10.63 0.92 20.65
N VAL A 237 9.39 0.46 20.45
CA VAL A 237 8.96 -0.14 19.17
C VAL A 237 9.11 0.86 18.03
N ALA A 238 8.64 2.10 18.20
CA ALA A 238 8.77 3.16 17.19
C ALA A 238 10.23 3.46 16.83
N PHE A 239 11.12 3.52 17.83
CA PHE A 239 12.56 3.68 17.63
C PHE A 239 13.15 2.51 16.85
N LEU A 240 12.86 1.27 17.25
CA LEU A 240 13.33 0.07 16.55
C LEU A 240 12.82 0.04 15.12
N LYS A 241 11.53 0.33 14.88
CA LYS A 241 10.96 0.42 13.53
C LYS A 241 11.74 1.39 12.66
N GLN A 242 12.01 2.61 13.16
CA GLN A 242 12.78 3.62 12.45
C GLN A 242 14.23 3.18 12.23
N PHE A 243 14.86 2.55 13.22
CA PHE A 243 16.23 2.06 13.12
C PHE A 243 16.38 0.98 12.05
N PHE A 244 15.51 -0.03 12.06
CA PHE A 244 15.51 -1.11 11.06
C PHE A 244 15.18 -0.59 9.66
N GLN A 245 14.23 0.35 9.53
CA GLN A 245 13.96 1.02 8.25
C GLN A 245 15.19 1.75 7.72
N THR A 246 15.85 2.53 8.58
CA THR A 246 17.03 3.31 8.21
C THR A 246 18.20 2.40 7.86
N TYR A 247 18.37 1.30 8.61
CA TYR A 247 19.40 0.30 8.33
C TYR A 247 19.17 -0.37 6.99
N TYR A 248 17.94 -0.78 6.67
CA TYR A 248 17.61 -1.32 5.36
C TYR A 248 17.96 -0.35 4.23
N ILE A 249 17.57 0.93 4.35
CA ILE A 249 17.90 1.97 3.36
C ILE A 249 19.43 2.12 3.22
N ALA A 250 20.17 2.07 4.33
CA ALA A 250 21.63 2.16 4.29
C ALA A 250 22.26 0.95 3.59
N ILE A 251 21.79 -0.28 3.88
CA ILE A 251 22.24 -1.49 3.18
C ILE A 251 21.98 -1.39 1.67
N GLU A 252 20.80 -0.92 1.28
CA GLU A 252 20.45 -0.73 -0.14
C GLU A 252 21.37 0.28 -0.82
N GLN A 253 21.71 1.39 -0.14
CA GLN A 253 22.68 2.39 -0.63
C GLN A 253 24.08 1.78 -0.81
N CYS A 254 24.49 0.88 0.09
CA CYS A 254 25.72 0.10 0.01
C CYS A 254 25.62 -1.09 -0.97
N LYS A 255 24.55 -1.19 -1.76
CA LYS A 255 24.29 -2.32 -2.69
C LYS A 255 24.39 -3.69 -2.01
N PHE A 256 23.86 -3.77 -0.79
CA PHE A 256 23.88 -4.97 0.05
C PHE A 256 25.27 -5.39 0.55
N ASP A 257 26.31 -4.57 0.36
CA ASP A 257 27.60 -4.75 1.01
C ASP A 257 27.57 -4.21 2.45
N THR A 258 27.18 -5.09 3.36
CA THR A 258 27.12 -4.83 4.80
C THR A 258 28.49 -4.71 5.47
N SER A 259 29.60 -4.98 4.75
CA SER A 259 30.95 -4.73 5.26
C SER A 259 31.26 -3.24 5.42
N GLU A 260 30.46 -2.36 4.81
CA GLU A 260 30.52 -0.91 5.02
C GLU A 260 29.90 -0.47 6.36
N MET A 261 29.15 -1.36 7.03
CA MET A 261 28.48 -1.09 8.32
C MET A 261 28.62 -2.27 9.31
N PRO A 262 29.84 -2.70 9.64
CA PRO A 262 30.07 -3.94 10.39
C PRO A 262 29.57 -3.86 11.84
N ILE A 263 29.68 -2.72 12.51
CA ILE A 263 29.28 -2.58 13.92
C ILE A 263 27.75 -2.63 14.03
N VAL A 264 27.04 -1.82 13.23
CA VAL A 264 25.58 -1.81 13.21
C VAL A 264 25.05 -3.18 12.80
N SER A 265 25.63 -3.80 11.76
CA SER A 265 25.22 -5.13 11.29
C SER A 265 25.43 -6.21 12.34
N HIS A 266 26.52 -6.16 13.11
CA HIS A 266 26.78 -7.10 14.20
C HIS A 266 25.72 -6.99 15.32
N HIS A 267 25.36 -5.78 15.73
CA HIS A 267 24.32 -5.56 16.73
C HIS A 267 22.95 -6.03 16.26
N ILE A 268 22.59 -5.73 15.00
CA ILE A 268 21.34 -6.19 14.42
C ILE A 268 21.31 -7.71 14.36
N ASN A 269 22.36 -8.35 13.83
CA ASN A 269 22.45 -9.79 13.74
C ASN A 269 22.29 -10.48 15.11
N THR A 270 22.94 -9.92 16.14
CA THR A 270 22.83 -10.45 17.51
C THR A 270 21.38 -10.41 18.00
N ILE A 271 20.70 -9.28 17.82
CA ILE A 271 19.33 -9.11 18.31
C ILE A 271 18.32 -9.94 17.52
N VAL A 272 18.42 -10.02 16.19
CA VAL A 272 17.46 -10.77 15.37
C VAL A 272 17.69 -12.29 15.42
N SER A 273 18.86 -12.74 15.89
CA SER A 273 19.18 -14.16 16.07
C SER A 273 18.48 -14.81 17.28
N THR A 274 17.93 -14.00 18.19
CA THR A 274 17.32 -14.53 19.41
C THR A 274 15.97 -15.17 19.10
N ILE A 275 15.73 -16.36 19.66
CA ILE A 275 14.44 -17.04 19.55
C ILE A 275 13.41 -16.30 20.41
N TRP A 276 12.23 -16.00 19.85
CA TRP A 276 11.14 -15.39 20.59
C TRP A 276 10.24 -16.46 21.22
N LYS A 277 10.10 -16.43 22.54
CA LYS A 277 9.21 -17.34 23.27
C LYS A 277 7.95 -16.59 23.69
N ALA A 278 6.80 -17.07 23.24
CA ALA A 278 5.49 -16.53 23.56
C ALA A 278 4.63 -17.64 24.20
N GLY A 279 4.56 -17.65 25.54
CA GLY A 279 3.99 -18.80 26.25
C GLY A 279 4.80 -20.07 25.98
N ASN A 280 4.13 -21.12 25.48
CA ASN A 280 4.77 -22.38 25.08
C ASN A 280 5.18 -22.42 23.59
N GLU A 281 4.78 -21.41 22.82
CA GLU A 281 5.06 -21.31 21.39
C GLU A 281 6.47 -20.73 21.16
N VAL A 282 7.20 -21.33 20.21
CA VAL A 282 8.49 -20.84 19.74
C VAL A 282 8.24 -20.13 18.42
N LEU A 283 8.33 -18.79 18.45
CA LEU A 283 8.02 -17.93 17.32
C LEU A 283 9.29 -17.38 16.66
N PRO A 284 9.22 -17.02 15.37
CA PRO A 284 10.23 -16.17 14.75
C PRO A 284 10.40 -14.86 15.52
N ASN A 285 11.61 -14.32 15.55
CA ASN A 285 11.87 -13.03 16.18
C ASN A 285 11.07 -11.91 15.46
N PRO A 286 10.25 -11.12 16.17
CA PRO A 286 9.46 -10.04 15.57
C PRO A 286 10.30 -9.01 14.81
N LEU A 287 11.52 -8.73 15.28
CA LEU A 287 12.45 -7.81 14.62
C LEU A 287 13.05 -8.41 13.34
N LEU A 288 13.30 -9.73 13.34
CA LEU A 288 13.70 -10.44 12.12
C LEU A 288 12.59 -10.37 11.06
N VAL A 289 11.36 -10.71 11.46
CA VAL A 289 10.18 -10.64 10.59
C VAL A 289 9.99 -9.22 10.06
N TYR A 290 10.12 -8.21 10.91
CA TYR A 290 10.00 -6.81 10.49
C TYR A 290 11.06 -6.40 9.47
N LEU A 291 12.33 -6.78 9.68
CA LEU A 291 13.39 -6.53 8.71
C LEU A 291 13.10 -7.24 7.38
N MET A 292 12.63 -8.49 7.42
CA MET A 292 12.27 -9.27 6.24
C MET A 292 11.08 -8.69 5.47
N LYS A 293 10.13 -8.03 6.15
CA LYS A 293 9.04 -7.28 5.48
C LYS A 293 9.59 -6.22 4.52
N TYR A 294 10.69 -5.53 4.84
CA TYR A 294 11.30 -4.57 3.91
C TYR A 294 11.90 -5.24 2.66
N PHE A 295 12.58 -6.36 2.82
CA PHE A 295 13.09 -7.14 1.68
C PHE A 295 11.95 -7.66 0.79
N ALA A 296 10.88 -8.17 1.40
CA ALA A 296 9.69 -8.64 0.68
C ALA A 296 8.95 -7.51 -0.03
N ASN A 297 8.86 -6.31 0.59
CA ASN A 297 8.19 -5.15 0.01
C ASN A 297 8.85 -4.66 -1.29
N LEU A 298 10.18 -4.76 -1.39
CA LEU A 298 10.91 -4.30 -2.57
C LEU A 298 10.88 -5.34 -3.70
N HIS A 299 11.10 -6.61 -3.37
CA HIS A 299 11.34 -7.67 -4.36
C HIS A 299 10.19 -8.66 -4.55
N GLY A 300 9.20 -8.66 -3.66
CA GLY A 300 8.19 -9.71 -3.57
C GLY A 300 8.61 -10.87 -2.67
N ILE A 301 7.64 -11.57 -2.09
CA ILE A 301 7.89 -12.73 -1.23
C ILE A 301 8.58 -13.86 -1.99
N GLU A 302 8.35 -13.97 -3.31
CA GLU A 302 8.94 -15.01 -4.16
C GLU A 302 10.46 -14.87 -4.37
N LEU A 303 11.01 -13.66 -4.18
CA LEU A 303 12.43 -13.38 -4.32
C LEU A 303 13.15 -13.13 -2.99
N ILE A 304 12.44 -13.16 -1.88
CA ILE A 304 12.99 -12.79 -0.57
C ILE A 304 14.23 -13.62 -0.21
N HIS A 305 14.22 -14.93 -0.50
CA HIS A 305 15.34 -15.82 -0.23
C HIS A 305 16.60 -15.40 -1.00
N ARG A 306 16.46 -14.92 -2.24
CA ARG A 306 17.58 -14.40 -3.05
C ARG A 306 18.14 -13.12 -2.42
N SER A 307 17.28 -12.18 -2.02
CA SER A 307 17.72 -10.93 -1.39
C SER A 307 18.42 -11.20 -0.05
N CYS A 308 17.92 -12.16 0.72
CA CYS A 308 18.53 -12.60 1.97
C CYS A 308 19.93 -13.19 1.77
N LYS A 309 20.15 -13.96 0.69
CA LYS A 309 21.47 -14.50 0.34
C LYS A 309 22.54 -13.44 0.11
N GLN A 310 22.17 -12.24 -0.34
CA GLN A 310 23.14 -11.16 -0.60
C GLN A 310 23.76 -10.64 0.70
N VAL A 311 23.00 -10.66 1.79
CA VAL A 311 23.42 -10.14 3.12
C VAL A 311 23.79 -11.25 4.12
N GLN A 312 23.57 -12.52 3.75
CA GLN A 312 23.70 -13.68 4.67
C GLN A 312 25.09 -13.83 5.30
N ASN A 313 26.15 -13.36 4.64
CA ASN A 313 27.51 -13.49 5.15
C ASN A 313 27.77 -12.60 6.37
N THR A 314 26.97 -11.56 6.55
CA THR A 314 27.12 -10.58 7.64
C THR A 314 25.94 -10.65 8.61
N LEU A 315 24.73 -10.88 8.10
CA LEU A 315 23.55 -11.18 8.89
C LEU A 315 23.35 -12.71 8.94
N THR A 316 24.19 -13.41 9.71
CA THR A 316 24.19 -14.87 9.78
C THR A 316 22.84 -15.47 10.22
N SER A 317 22.00 -14.70 10.93
CA SER A 317 20.63 -15.10 11.29
C SER A 317 19.77 -15.45 10.08
N PHE A 318 20.09 -14.90 8.90
CA PHE A 318 19.38 -15.20 7.66
C PHE A 318 19.76 -16.57 7.09
N GLN A 319 20.92 -17.11 7.46
CA GLN A 319 21.34 -18.47 7.07
C GLN A 319 20.58 -19.55 7.82
N SER A 320 20.11 -19.26 9.04
CA SER A 320 19.36 -20.19 9.88
C SER A 320 17.86 -20.22 9.60
N ILE A 321 17.37 -19.44 8.64
CA ILE A 321 15.96 -19.43 8.26
C ILE A 321 15.65 -20.69 7.45
N ASP A 322 14.70 -21.50 7.94
CA ASP A 322 14.15 -22.62 7.20
C ASP A 322 13.03 -22.12 6.28
N TRP A 323 13.36 -21.99 5.00
CA TRP A 323 12.45 -21.43 4.00
C TRP A 323 11.43 -22.48 3.56
N ASN A 324 10.14 -22.14 3.67
CA ASN A 324 9.08 -22.96 3.12
C ASN A 324 8.99 -22.73 1.61
N MET A 325 9.77 -23.49 0.85
CA MET A 325 9.79 -23.37 -0.62
C MET A 325 8.41 -23.65 -1.23
N ASN A 326 7.57 -24.50 -0.64
CA ASN A 326 6.21 -24.72 -1.14
C ASN A 326 5.34 -23.46 -1.01
N TYR A 327 5.51 -22.69 0.07
CA TYR A 327 4.85 -21.41 0.26
C TYR A 327 5.30 -20.41 -0.81
N ILE A 328 6.62 -20.22 -0.96
CA ILE A 328 7.22 -19.33 -1.95
C ILE A 328 6.75 -19.69 -3.37
N GLU A 329 6.81 -20.99 -3.71
CA GLU A 329 6.41 -21.52 -5.01
C GLU A 329 4.90 -21.43 -5.28
N SER A 330 4.08 -21.11 -4.28
CA SER A 330 2.64 -20.87 -4.43
C SER A 330 2.31 -19.39 -4.73
N SER A 331 3.30 -18.50 -4.70
CA SER A 331 3.13 -17.09 -5.08
C SER A 331 2.56 -16.96 -6.50
N VAL A 332 1.68 -15.97 -6.70
CA VAL A 332 1.06 -15.66 -8.00
C VAL A 332 2.07 -15.28 -9.08
N VAL A 333 3.24 -14.78 -8.69
CA VAL A 333 4.31 -14.49 -9.64
C VAL A 333 4.82 -15.80 -10.23
N LEU A 334 4.98 -16.84 -9.41
CA LEU A 334 5.47 -18.13 -9.89
C LEU A 334 4.35 -18.93 -10.55
N ASN A 335 3.12 -18.92 -10.04
CA ASN A 335 1.99 -19.58 -10.67
C ASN A 335 0.87 -18.58 -11.04
N PRO A 336 0.90 -18.02 -12.26
CA PRO A 336 -0.08 -17.02 -12.69
C PRO A 336 -1.54 -17.48 -12.65
N LEU A 337 -1.76 -18.80 -12.72
CA LEU A 337 -3.08 -19.44 -12.79
C LEU A 337 -3.51 -20.07 -11.47
N ALA A 338 -2.81 -19.83 -10.36
CA ALA A 338 -3.10 -20.45 -9.07
C ALA A 338 -4.56 -20.27 -8.63
N GLY A 339 -5.18 -19.12 -8.95
CA GLY A 339 -6.60 -18.84 -8.68
C GLY A 339 -7.62 -19.65 -9.49
N HIS A 340 -7.19 -20.40 -10.50
CA HIS A 340 -8.05 -21.15 -11.42
C HIS A 340 -7.94 -22.67 -11.28
N ILE A 341 -6.99 -23.15 -10.48
CA ILE A 341 -6.56 -24.55 -10.48
C ILE A 341 -6.90 -25.19 -9.14
N ASP A 342 -7.51 -26.37 -9.20
CA ASP A 342 -7.66 -27.22 -8.03
C ASP A 342 -6.32 -27.91 -7.68
N LEU A 343 -6.00 -27.95 -6.39
CA LEU A 343 -4.73 -28.46 -5.89
C LEU A 343 -4.53 -29.94 -6.22
N GLU A 344 -5.57 -30.75 -6.05
CA GLU A 344 -5.48 -32.19 -6.29
C GLU A 344 -5.07 -32.45 -7.74
N LEU A 345 -5.69 -31.72 -8.67
CA LEU A 345 -5.37 -31.78 -10.09
C LEU A 345 -3.96 -31.25 -10.38
N ALA A 346 -3.55 -30.13 -9.78
CA ALA A 346 -2.20 -29.58 -9.93
C ALA A 346 -1.13 -30.57 -9.45
N ASN A 347 -1.34 -31.19 -8.30
CA ASN A 347 -0.42 -32.18 -7.73
C ASN A 347 -0.33 -33.43 -8.60
N LYS A 348 -1.47 -33.92 -9.11
CA LYS A 348 -1.52 -35.06 -10.03
C LYS A 348 -0.76 -34.76 -11.32
N LEU A 349 -0.95 -33.57 -11.91
CA LEU A 349 -0.22 -33.14 -13.11
C LEU A 349 1.27 -32.98 -12.83
N LEU A 350 1.65 -32.38 -11.71
CA LEU A 350 3.05 -32.21 -11.31
C LEU A 350 3.75 -33.56 -11.14
N GLN A 351 3.08 -34.55 -10.55
CA GLN A 351 3.59 -35.93 -10.47
C GLN A 351 3.85 -36.53 -11.85
N GLN A 352 2.90 -36.40 -12.79
CA GLN A 352 3.10 -36.89 -14.16
C GLN A 352 4.16 -36.09 -14.93
N ILE A 353 4.28 -34.79 -14.70
CA ILE A 353 5.36 -33.98 -15.28
C ILE A 353 6.72 -34.45 -14.76
N ASN A 354 6.82 -34.74 -13.46
CA ASN A 354 8.06 -35.20 -12.83
C ASN A 354 8.48 -36.61 -13.30
N SER A 355 7.53 -37.48 -13.64
CA SER A 355 7.80 -38.81 -14.20
C SER A 355 7.82 -38.86 -15.73
N VAL A 356 7.87 -37.72 -16.44
CA VAL A 356 7.75 -37.69 -17.91
C VAL A 356 8.86 -38.44 -18.66
N LEU A 357 10.00 -38.67 -18.02
CA LEU A 357 11.10 -39.44 -18.59
C LEU A 357 10.98 -40.95 -18.30
N GLU A 358 10.00 -41.36 -17.51
CA GLU A 358 9.75 -42.75 -17.15
C GLU A 358 8.82 -43.42 -18.18
N LYS A 359 8.99 -44.73 -18.40
CA LYS A 359 8.22 -45.48 -19.42
C LYS A 359 6.73 -45.60 -19.11
N GLU A 360 6.32 -45.46 -17.84
CA GLU A 360 4.94 -45.60 -17.38
C GLU A 360 4.19 -44.27 -17.29
N ASN A 361 4.74 -43.20 -17.88
CA ASN A 361 4.15 -41.88 -17.83
C ASN A 361 2.76 -41.82 -18.50
N LYS A 362 1.79 -41.22 -17.81
CA LYS A 362 0.41 -41.07 -18.29
C LYS A 362 0.02 -39.62 -18.51
N LEU A 363 0.99 -38.73 -18.73
CA LEU A 363 0.70 -37.31 -18.98
C LEU A 363 -0.20 -37.18 -20.23
N GLN A 364 0.08 -37.94 -21.29
CA GLN A 364 -0.71 -37.92 -22.52
C GLN A 364 -2.17 -38.30 -22.29
N ASP A 365 -2.43 -39.26 -21.40
CA ASP A 365 -3.79 -39.70 -21.03
C ASP A 365 -4.56 -38.61 -20.26
N LEU A 366 -3.85 -37.71 -19.56
CA LEU A 366 -4.47 -36.57 -18.87
C LEU A 366 -4.77 -35.41 -19.82
N LEU A 367 -4.10 -35.32 -20.98
CA LEU A 367 -4.30 -34.23 -21.94
C LEU A 367 -5.56 -34.44 -22.81
N GLU A 368 -6.66 -34.84 -22.19
CA GLU A 368 -7.99 -34.72 -22.77
C GLU A 368 -8.42 -33.24 -22.80
N ASP A 369 -9.28 -32.84 -23.74
CA ASP A 369 -9.69 -31.45 -23.97
C ASP A 369 -10.65 -30.92 -22.89
N GLU A 370 -10.29 -31.11 -21.62
CA GLU A 370 -10.96 -30.55 -20.46
C GLU A 370 -10.29 -29.24 -20.06
N ARG A 371 -11.04 -28.15 -20.18
CA ARG A 371 -10.62 -26.78 -19.86
C ARG A 371 -9.84 -26.66 -18.55
N THR A 372 -10.31 -27.31 -17.49
CA THR A 372 -9.69 -27.32 -16.17
C THR A 372 -8.31 -27.97 -16.19
N VAL A 373 -8.17 -29.09 -16.90
CA VAL A 373 -6.89 -29.81 -17.04
C VAL A 373 -5.89 -29.00 -17.86
N VAL A 374 -6.33 -28.38 -18.96
CA VAL A 374 -5.44 -27.53 -19.77
C VAL A 374 -4.98 -26.28 -19.00
N THR A 375 -5.88 -25.67 -18.22
CA THR A 375 -5.53 -24.52 -17.36
C THR A 375 -4.50 -24.93 -16.30
N ALA A 376 -4.72 -26.09 -15.66
CA ALA A 376 -3.80 -26.64 -14.67
C ALA A 376 -2.43 -27.01 -15.27
N LEU A 377 -2.40 -27.56 -16.49
CA LEU A 377 -1.17 -27.82 -17.22
C LEU A 377 -0.39 -26.53 -17.46
N LEU A 378 -1.02 -25.52 -18.07
CA LEU A 378 -0.36 -24.25 -18.38
C LEU A 378 0.16 -23.55 -17.12
N GLY A 379 -0.59 -23.59 -16.02
CA GLY A 379 -0.14 -23.06 -14.73
C GLY A 379 1.08 -23.80 -14.20
N THR A 380 1.06 -25.13 -14.28
CA THR A 380 2.18 -25.98 -13.86
C THR A 380 3.43 -25.75 -14.71
N LEU A 381 3.28 -25.64 -16.04
CA LEU A 381 4.39 -25.36 -16.94
C LEU A 381 4.97 -23.96 -16.71
N SER A 382 4.11 -22.95 -16.56
CA SER A 382 4.51 -21.59 -16.25
C SER A 382 5.30 -21.52 -14.95
N LYS A 383 4.81 -22.18 -13.89
CA LYS A 383 5.49 -22.28 -12.60
C LYS A 383 6.83 -22.98 -12.70
N ARG A 384 6.83 -24.20 -13.23
CA ARG A 384 7.98 -25.12 -13.14
C ARG A 384 9.11 -24.78 -14.10
N PHE A 385 8.79 -24.37 -15.33
CA PHE A 385 9.80 -24.23 -16.38
C PHE A 385 10.10 -22.77 -16.74
N TYR A 386 9.12 -21.87 -16.61
CA TYR A 386 9.32 -20.50 -17.02
C TYR A 386 9.60 -19.54 -15.86
N MET A 387 8.66 -19.34 -14.95
CA MET A 387 8.80 -18.39 -13.84
C MET A 387 9.86 -18.82 -12.82
N GLN A 388 10.14 -20.13 -12.71
CA GLN A 388 11.23 -20.63 -11.86
C GLN A 388 12.61 -20.08 -12.27
N LYS A 389 12.79 -19.61 -13.52
CA LYS A 389 14.01 -18.92 -13.98
C LYS A 389 14.34 -17.65 -13.20
N CYS A 390 13.34 -17.00 -12.59
CA CYS A 390 13.54 -15.87 -11.68
C CYS A 390 14.24 -16.27 -10.38
N VAL A 391 14.14 -17.54 -9.99
CA VAL A 391 14.67 -18.07 -8.72
C VAL A 391 15.98 -18.83 -8.95
N ARG A 392 16.03 -19.67 -10.00
CA ARG A 392 17.21 -20.48 -10.34
C ARG A 392 17.24 -20.88 -11.81
N GLU A 393 18.43 -21.21 -12.30
CA GLU A 393 18.57 -21.86 -13.61
C GLU A 393 17.96 -23.27 -13.61
N LEU A 394 17.40 -23.65 -14.76
CA LEU A 394 16.89 -25.00 -14.97
C LEU A 394 18.04 -25.98 -15.12
N THR A 395 17.88 -27.16 -14.54
CA THR A 395 18.85 -28.27 -14.64
C THR A 395 18.78 -28.97 -16.00
N ASP A 396 19.83 -29.73 -16.35
CA ASP A 396 19.86 -30.58 -17.55
C ASP A 396 18.71 -31.59 -17.60
N GLN A 397 18.28 -32.07 -16.44
CA GLN A 397 17.12 -32.95 -16.34
C GLN A 397 15.83 -32.19 -16.70
N GLU A 398 15.64 -30.99 -16.17
CA GLU A 398 14.48 -30.15 -16.49
C GLU A 398 14.45 -29.75 -17.97
N HIS A 399 15.61 -29.50 -18.59
CA HIS A 399 15.68 -29.27 -20.04
C HIS A 399 15.23 -30.49 -20.86
N ARG A 400 15.65 -31.70 -20.45
CA ARG A 400 15.21 -32.96 -21.08
C ARG A 400 13.72 -33.21 -20.86
N MET A 401 13.20 -32.93 -19.66
CA MET A 401 11.78 -33.02 -19.33
C MET A 401 10.97 -32.05 -20.20
N ALA A 402 11.39 -30.79 -20.30
CA ALA A 402 10.72 -29.79 -21.13
C ALA A 402 10.64 -30.23 -22.60
N THR A 403 11.73 -30.80 -23.13
CA THR A 403 11.75 -31.37 -24.49
C THR A 403 10.77 -32.53 -24.65
N ALA A 404 10.69 -33.44 -23.67
CA ALA A 404 9.78 -34.58 -23.70
C ALA A 404 8.31 -34.13 -23.62
N ILE A 405 7.99 -33.21 -22.70
CA ILE A 405 6.65 -32.63 -22.55
C ILE A 405 6.24 -31.91 -23.82
N CYS A 406 7.15 -31.16 -24.45
CA CYS A 406 6.88 -30.45 -25.70
C CYS A 406 6.40 -31.42 -26.80
N ARG A 407 7.04 -32.59 -26.93
CA ARG A 407 6.61 -33.64 -27.88
C ARG A 407 5.23 -34.20 -27.55
N ILE A 408 4.96 -34.49 -26.27
CA ILE A 408 3.65 -34.97 -25.81
C ILE A 408 2.56 -33.93 -26.12
N VAL A 409 2.82 -32.65 -25.85
CA VAL A 409 1.91 -31.55 -26.16
C VAL A 409 1.68 -31.42 -27.66
N ASP A 410 2.72 -31.55 -28.49
CA ASP A 410 2.61 -31.49 -29.94
C ASP A 410 1.73 -32.61 -30.51
N GLU A 411 1.85 -33.82 -29.96
CA GLU A 411 1.08 -35.02 -30.34
C GLU A 411 -0.33 -35.07 -29.72
N SER A 412 -0.61 -34.25 -28.71
CA SER A 412 -1.91 -34.20 -28.02
C SER A 412 -3.06 -33.65 -28.89
N LYS A 413 -4.29 -33.72 -28.40
CA LYS A 413 -5.48 -33.13 -29.04
C LYS A 413 -5.74 -31.66 -28.65
N LEU A 414 -4.83 -31.05 -27.89
CA LEU A 414 -5.00 -29.68 -27.39
C LEU A 414 -5.19 -28.65 -28.53
N PRO A 415 -5.90 -27.54 -28.28
CA PRO A 415 -5.98 -26.43 -29.22
C PRO A 415 -4.60 -25.93 -29.65
N GLN A 416 -4.46 -25.53 -30.92
CA GLN A 416 -3.17 -25.07 -31.45
C GLN A 416 -2.61 -23.85 -30.69
N THR A 417 -3.49 -22.98 -30.18
CA THR A 417 -3.15 -21.85 -29.31
C THR A 417 -2.49 -22.30 -28.01
N CYS A 418 -3.04 -23.32 -27.33
CA CYS A 418 -2.48 -23.91 -26.12
C CYS A 418 -1.15 -24.59 -26.39
N LYS A 419 -1.05 -25.36 -27.49
CA LYS A 419 0.22 -25.98 -27.92
C LYS A 419 1.28 -24.91 -28.12
N HIS A 420 0.94 -23.84 -28.83
CA HIS A 420 1.85 -22.73 -29.10
C HIS A 420 2.37 -22.08 -27.82
N ILE A 421 1.50 -21.69 -26.90
CA ILE A 421 1.91 -21.11 -25.61
C ILE A 421 2.75 -22.08 -24.79
N SER A 422 2.40 -23.37 -24.76
CA SER A 422 3.16 -24.38 -24.03
C SER A 422 4.62 -24.46 -24.49
N ARG A 423 4.90 -24.34 -25.79
CA ARG A 423 6.29 -24.34 -26.31
C ARG A 423 7.12 -23.19 -25.76
N TYR A 424 6.52 -22.01 -25.61
CA TYR A 424 7.18 -20.84 -25.01
C TYR A 424 7.42 -21.01 -23.50
N LEU A 425 6.44 -21.56 -22.78
CA LEU A 425 6.61 -21.90 -21.36
C LEU A 425 7.72 -22.95 -21.14
N LEU A 426 7.93 -23.84 -22.12
CA LEU A 426 8.93 -24.91 -22.08
C LEU A 426 10.30 -24.54 -22.65
N GLY A 427 10.51 -23.29 -23.07
CA GLY A 427 11.85 -22.79 -23.41
C GLY A 427 12.06 -22.29 -24.83
N ASN A 428 11.02 -22.07 -25.64
CA ASN A 428 11.19 -21.27 -26.85
C ASN A 428 11.54 -19.81 -26.50
N ASP A 429 12.43 -19.23 -27.30
CA ASP A 429 12.90 -17.86 -27.07
C ASP A 429 11.84 -16.82 -27.43
N PHE A 430 11.62 -15.91 -26.48
CA PHE A 430 10.82 -14.71 -26.69
C PHE A 430 11.66 -13.65 -27.43
N ASP A 431 11.06 -12.98 -28.42
CA ASP A 431 11.72 -11.85 -29.11
C ASP A 431 11.70 -10.56 -28.28
N ASN A 432 10.89 -10.52 -27.22
CA ASN A 432 10.66 -9.33 -26.42
C ASN A 432 11.38 -9.45 -25.07
N GLU A 433 12.20 -8.45 -24.75
CA GLU A 433 13.04 -8.37 -23.55
C GLU A 433 12.26 -8.45 -22.22
N LEU A 434 10.97 -8.10 -22.22
CA LEU A 434 10.12 -8.25 -21.03
C LEU A 434 10.06 -9.72 -20.57
N PHE A 435 10.10 -10.66 -21.51
CA PHE A 435 9.96 -12.10 -21.27
C PHE A 435 11.31 -12.83 -21.15
N THR A 436 12.44 -12.13 -21.21
CA THR A 436 13.75 -12.70 -20.89
C THR A 436 14.00 -12.64 -19.39
N LEU A 437 13.23 -13.44 -18.65
CA LEU A 437 13.37 -13.58 -17.20
C LEU A 437 14.61 -14.42 -16.85
N SER A 438 15.30 -14.00 -15.79
CA SER A 438 16.49 -14.66 -15.27
C SER A 438 16.59 -14.45 -13.76
N VAL A 439 17.59 -15.08 -13.14
CA VAL A 439 17.91 -14.84 -11.73
C VAL A 439 18.24 -13.37 -11.48
N ALA A 440 18.62 -12.56 -12.48
CA ALA A 440 18.88 -11.14 -12.32
C ALA A 440 17.62 -10.25 -12.48
N SER A 441 16.47 -10.83 -12.82
CA SER A 441 15.24 -10.06 -13.02
C SER A 441 14.68 -9.56 -11.69
N ASP A 442 14.45 -8.26 -11.60
CA ASP A 442 13.91 -7.60 -10.41
C ASP A 442 12.50 -7.03 -10.66
N SER A 443 11.82 -6.63 -9.59
CA SER A 443 10.50 -6.01 -9.67
C SER A 443 10.52 -4.71 -10.51
N PRO A 444 9.50 -4.42 -11.36
CA PRO A 444 8.21 -5.11 -11.50
C PRO A 444 8.14 -6.15 -12.63
N TYR A 445 9.25 -6.51 -13.27
CA TYR A 445 9.21 -7.33 -14.50
C TYR A 445 8.56 -8.71 -14.31
N PRO A 446 8.92 -9.52 -13.29
CA PRO A 446 8.26 -10.82 -13.07
C PRO A 446 6.75 -10.70 -12.85
N HIS A 447 6.31 -9.67 -12.13
CA HIS A 447 4.90 -9.39 -11.85
C HIS A 447 4.11 -9.05 -13.11
N LEU A 448 4.68 -8.22 -13.98
CA LEU A 448 4.08 -7.87 -15.27
C LEU A 448 3.98 -9.09 -16.19
N VAL A 449 5.04 -9.91 -16.26
CA VAL A 449 5.02 -11.15 -17.06
C VAL A 449 3.98 -12.12 -16.52
N SER A 450 3.85 -12.25 -15.19
CA SER A 450 2.81 -13.09 -14.59
C SER A 450 1.40 -12.63 -14.99
N ILE A 451 1.12 -11.32 -14.94
CA ILE A 451 -0.18 -10.76 -15.36
C ILE A 451 -0.45 -11.06 -16.84
N VAL A 452 0.55 -10.87 -17.71
CA VAL A 452 0.42 -11.16 -19.14
C VAL A 452 0.17 -12.64 -19.37
N PHE A 453 0.91 -13.51 -18.68
CA PHE A 453 0.77 -14.95 -18.79
C PHE A 453 -0.58 -15.46 -18.33
N HIS A 454 -1.10 -14.92 -17.22
CA HIS A 454 -2.43 -15.23 -16.75
C HIS A 454 -3.47 -14.98 -17.84
N LEU A 455 -3.46 -13.79 -18.44
CA LEU A 455 -4.42 -13.41 -19.47
C LEU A 455 -4.23 -14.24 -20.75
N CYS A 456 -3.00 -14.43 -21.22
CA CYS A 456 -2.71 -15.21 -22.43
C CYS A 456 -3.08 -16.68 -22.29
N CYS A 457 -2.79 -17.31 -21.14
CA CYS A 457 -3.12 -18.70 -20.90
C CYS A 457 -4.64 -18.89 -20.85
N LEU A 458 -5.38 -18.04 -20.13
CA LEU A 458 -6.84 -18.10 -20.10
C LEU A 458 -7.46 -17.91 -21.49
N LEU A 459 -6.99 -16.91 -22.26
CA LEU A 459 -7.44 -16.67 -23.63
C LEU A 459 -7.13 -17.85 -24.56
N SER A 460 -6.06 -18.60 -24.30
CA SER A 460 -5.73 -19.76 -25.13
C SER A 460 -6.63 -20.97 -24.89
N VAL A 461 -7.09 -21.12 -23.64
CA VAL A 461 -7.92 -22.23 -23.16
C VAL A 461 -9.39 -22.01 -23.50
N GLU A 462 -9.84 -20.76 -23.51
CA GLU A 462 -11.22 -20.42 -23.83
C GLU A 462 -11.49 -20.52 -25.35
N THR A 463 -12.52 -21.28 -25.72
CA THR A 463 -12.84 -21.59 -27.13
C THR A 463 -13.49 -20.43 -27.89
N ASN A 464 -13.78 -19.32 -27.21
CA ASN A 464 -14.47 -18.19 -27.82
C ASN A 464 -13.54 -17.33 -28.68
N MET A 465 -13.23 -17.85 -29.88
CA MET A 465 -12.39 -17.17 -30.87
C MET A 465 -12.99 -15.86 -31.38
N GLN A 466 -14.25 -15.56 -31.04
CA GLN A 466 -14.91 -14.30 -31.40
C GLN A 466 -14.71 -13.20 -30.37
N SER A 467 -14.12 -13.45 -29.21
CA SER A 467 -13.80 -12.39 -28.25
C SER A 467 -12.80 -11.41 -28.86
N ILE A 468 -13.08 -10.11 -28.71
CA ILE A 468 -12.14 -9.04 -29.11
C ILE A 468 -10.76 -9.18 -28.44
N TRP A 469 -10.70 -9.75 -27.24
CA TRP A 469 -9.45 -10.01 -26.53
C TRP A 469 -8.67 -11.15 -27.16
N PHE A 470 -9.37 -12.22 -27.55
CA PHE A 470 -8.77 -13.35 -28.26
C PHE A 470 -8.20 -12.93 -29.60
N ILE A 471 -8.98 -12.16 -30.38
CA ILE A 471 -8.57 -11.65 -31.69
C ILE A 471 -7.34 -10.75 -31.54
N ASN A 472 -7.35 -9.82 -30.59
CA ASN A 472 -6.18 -8.96 -30.38
C ASN A 472 -4.94 -9.69 -29.88
N LEU A 473 -5.10 -10.86 -29.23
CA LEU A 473 -3.96 -11.67 -28.81
C LEU A 473 -3.39 -12.51 -29.98
N PHE A 474 -4.25 -13.23 -30.71
CA PHE A 474 -3.83 -14.25 -31.69
C PHE A 474 -3.90 -13.81 -33.15
N GLN A 475 -4.64 -12.74 -33.46
CA GLN A 475 -4.82 -12.18 -34.80
C GLN A 475 -4.80 -10.65 -34.76
N PRO A 476 -3.77 -10.01 -34.17
CA PRO A 476 -3.76 -8.55 -34.05
C PRO A 476 -3.63 -7.91 -35.42
N ASP A 477 -4.52 -6.96 -35.71
CA ASP A 477 -4.34 -6.00 -36.78
C ASP A 477 -4.41 -4.57 -36.21
N LYS A 478 -3.99 -3.58 -37.01
CA LYS A 478 -3.94 -2.18 -36.55
C LYS A 478 -5.33 -1.67 -36.14
N THR A 479 -6.38 -2.11 -36.81
CA THR A 479 -7.78 -1.71 -36.55
C THR A 479 -8.34 -2.35 -35.28
N THR A 480 -8.06 -3.63 -35.01
CA THR A 480 -8.53 -4.34 -33.81
C THR A 480 -7.85 -3.84 -32.55
N LEU A 481 -6.58 -3.41 -32.66
CA LEU A 481 -5.83 -2.82 -31.56
C LEU A 481 -6.40 -1.46 -31.14
N GLU A 482 -6.81 -0.63 -32.10
CA GLU A 482 -7.52 0.62 -31.82
C GLU A 482 -8.94 0.37 -31.26
N ASP A 483 -9.50 -0.81 -31.52
CA ASP A 483 -10.82 -1.22 -31.04
C ASP A 483 -10.84 -1.77 -29.60
N LEU A 484 -9.69 -2.05 -28.99
CA LEU A 484 -9.62 -2.41 -27.56
C LEU A 484 -10.30 -1.30 -26.74
N PRO A 485 -11.28 -1.62 -25.86
CA PRO A 485 -12.20 -0.62 -25.31
C PRO A 485 -11.56 0.47 -24.43
N PHE A 486 -10.25 0.37 -24.15
CA PHE A 486 -9.61 1.09 -23.05
C PHE A 486 -8.34 1.87 -23.43
N ILE A 487 -7.84 1.82 -24.68
CA ILE A 487 -6.56 2.48 -25.07
C ILE A 487 -6.68 4.01 -25.18
N TYR A 488 -7.86 4.53 -25.51
CA TYR A 488 -8.07 5.96 -25.72
C TYR A 488 -8.89 6.59 -24.59
N SER A 489 -8.21 6.93 -23.50
CA SER A 489 -8.78 7.69 -22.38
C SER A 489 -7.75 8.74 -21.95
N GLN A 490 -7.83 9.96 -22.50
CA GLN A 490 -6.82 11.03 -22.34
C GLN A 490 -6.96 11.87 -21.06
N THR A 491 -7.85 11.52 -20.13
CA THR A 491 -7.94 12.18 -18.82
C THR A 491 -7.08 11.44 -17.79
N MET A 492 -6.53 12.15 -16.79
CA MET A 492 -5.86 11.51 -15.64
C MET A 492 -6.70 10.31 -15.18
N LEU A 493 -6.11 9.13 -15.35
CA LEU A 493 -6.79 7.86 -15.14
C LEU A 493 -6.82 7.59 -13.64
N ASN A 494 -8.01 7.55 -13.04
CA ASN A 494 -8.19 6.98 -11.70
C ASN A 494 -7.71 5.52 -11.69
N ALA A 495 -7.49 4.93 -10.51
CA ALA A 495 -6.99 3.56 -10.36
C ALA A 495 -7.71 2.56 -11.26
N ASP A 496 -9.05 2.62 -11.32
CA ASP A 496 -9.86 1.69 -12.13
C ASP A 496 -9.54 1.76 -13.63
N GLN A 497 -9.32 2.97 -14.13
CA GLN A 497 -9.03 3.17 -15.55
C GLN A 497 -7.60 2.75 -15.91
N LYS A 498 -6.65 2.90 -14.96
CA LYS A 498 -5.28 2.37 -15.11
C LYS A 498 -5.28 0.85 -15.14
N ILE A 499 -6.05 0.19 -14.27
CA ILE A 499 -6.22 -1.27 -14.26
C ILE A 499 -6.73 -1.76 -15.62
N LEU A 500 -7.76 -1.11 -16.17
CA LEU A 500 -8.30 -1.47 -17.50
C LEU A 500 -7.28 -1.28 -18.63
N LEU A 501 -6.49 -0.20 -18.56
CA LEU A 501 -5.44 0.06 -19.53
C LEU A 501 -4.34 -1.01 -19.45
N LEU A 502 -3.95 -1.42 -18.24
CA LEU A 502 -2.99 -2.50 -18.01
C LEU A 502 -3.47 -3.84 -18.57
N LEU A 503 -4.76 -4.19 -18.41
CA LEU A 503 -5.31 -5.41 -19.03
C LEU A 503 -5.18 -5.37 -20.56
N SER A 504 -5.52 -4.22 -21.16
CA SER A 504 -5.41 -4.04 -22.61
C SER A 504 -3.96 -4.16 -23.08
N TYR A 505 -3.03 -3.45 -22.43
CA TYR A 505 -1.62 -3.53 -22.75
C TYR A 505 -1.05 -4.93 -22.55
N SER A 506 -1.52 -5.67 -21.54
CA SER A 506 -1.09 -7.06 -21.32
C SER A 506 -1.43 -7.96 -22.51
N THR A 507 -2.60 -7.77 -23.12
CA THR A 507 -3.02 -8.52 -24.32
C THR A 507 -2.14 -8.20 -25.52
N ILE A 508 -1.87 -6.91 -25.73
CA ILE A 508 -1.05 -6.41 -26.83
C ILE A 508 0.39 -6.90 -26.71
N VAL A 509 0.98 -6.74 -25.52
CA VAL A 509 2.35 -7.20 -25.23
C VAL A 509 2.44 -8.72 -25.33
N GLY A 510 1.42 -9.45 -24.86
CA GLY A 510 1.31 -10.90 -25.02
C GLY A 510 1.35 -11.36 -26.48
N SER A 511 0.63 -10.67 -27.38
CA SER A 511 0.61 -11.00 -28.82
C SER A 511 2.00 -11.02 -29.44
N ILE A 512 2.87 -10.12 -28.99
CA ILE A 512 4.26 -10.05 -29.44
C ILE A 512 5.13 -11.06 -28.75
N GLY A 513 4.98 -11.20 -27.43
CA GLY A 513 5.78 -12.15 -26.64
C GLY A 513 5.75 -13.54 -27.26
N PHE A 514 4.54 -14.02 -27.55
CA PHE A 514 4.34 -15.33 -28.18
C PHE A 514 4.53 -15.34 -29.71
N ARG A 515 5.09 -14.28 -30.32
CA ARG A 515 5.28 -14.13 -31.78
C ARG A 515 4.05 -14.49 -32.62
N LEU A 516 2.87 -14.08 -32.16
CA LEU A 516 1.61 -14.35 -32.85
C LEU A 516 1.38 -13.43 -34.06
N THR A 517 2.28 -12.46 -34.28
CA THR A 517 2.26 -11.54 -35.43
C THR A 517 3.65 -11.37 -36.07
N SER A 518 3.67 -11.33 -37.40
CA SER A 518 4.86 -11.10 -38.22
C SER A 518 4.99 -9.64 -38.71
N ASP A 519 4.05 -8.75 -38.37
CA ASP A 519 4.06 -7.35 -38.84
C ASP A 519 5.02 -6.48 -38.02
N GLU A 520 6.03 -5.93 -38.69
CA GLU A 520 7.05 -5.08 -38.08
C GLU A 520 6.53 -3.71 -37.59
N THR A 521 5.46 -3.21 -38.20
CA THR A 521 4.78 -1.97 -37.77
C THR A 521 4.06 -2.20 -36.44
N LEU A 522 3.40 -3.35 -36.31
CA LEU A 522 2.77 -3.77 -35.05
C LEU A 522 3.83 -4.00 -33.96
N ARG A 523 5.01 -4.55 -34.31
CA ARG A 523 6.14 -4.68 -33.36
C ARG A 523 6.56 -3.36 -32.73
N LYS A 524 6.76 -2.32 -33.55
CA LYS A 524 7.13 -0.98 -33.06
C LYS A 524 6.04 -0.37 -32.18
N PHE A 525 4.77 -0.49 -32.58
CA PHE A 525 3.64 0.02 -31.81
C PHE A 525 3.58 -0.61 -30.40
N CYS A 526 3.70 -1.94 -30.33
CA CYS A 526 3.61 -2.66 -29.07
C CYS A 526 4.83 -2.48 -28.16
N HIS A 527 6.04 -2.28 -28.71
CA HIS A 527 7.21 -1.93 -27.90
C HIS A 527 7.01 -0.60 -27.15
N SER A 528 6.40 0.39 -27.81
CA SER A 528 5.96 1.62 -27.13
C SER A 528 4.95 1.32 -26.00
N ARG A 529 4.04 0.35 -26.21
CA ARG A 529 3.05 -0.04 -25.20
C ARG A 529 3.62 -0.82 -24.03
N GLN A 530 4.71 -1.55 -24.21
CA GLN A 530 5.43 -2.19 -23.11
C GLN A 530 5.97 -1.13 -22.13
N GLN A 531 6.59 -0.07 -22.65
CA GLN A 531 7.08 1.04 -21.81
C GLN A 531 5.92 1.76 -21.12
N ASP A 532 4.81 1.98 -21.84
CA ASP A 532 3.59 2.53 -21.23
C ASP A 532 3.04 1.60 -20.13
N MET A 533 3.05 0.28 -20.32
CA MET A 533 2.57 -0.70 -19.34
C MET A 533 3.39 -0.65 -18.05
N ILE A 534 4.72 -0.65 -18.15
CA ILE A 534 5.61 -0.52 -16.99
C ILE A 534 5.32 0.78 -16.24
N LYS A 535 5.23 1.90 -16.97
CA LYS A 535 4.91 3.20 -16.38
C LYS A 535 3.54 3.20 -15.68
N GLN A 536 2.51 2.64 -16.32
CA GLN A 536 1.17 2.59 -15.73
C GLN A 536 1.12 1.70 -14.48
N PHE A 537 1.89 0.61 -14.45
CA PHE A 537 1.97 -0.28 -13.30
C PHE A 537 2.61 0.44 -12.10
N LEU A 538 3.74 1.12 -12.30
CA LEU A 538 4.41 1.89 -11.23
C LEU A 538 3.55 3.07 -10.74
N GLU A 539 2.88 3.78 -11.65
CA GLU A 539 1.94 4.84 -11.26
C GLU A 539 0.76 4.31 -10.46
N LEU A 540 0.23 3.12 -10.82
CA LEU A 540 -0.86 2.47 -10.09
C LEU A 540 -0.40 1.96 -8.72
N GLN A 541 0.81 1.42 -8.65
CA GLN A 541 1.47 0.99 -7.41
C GLN A 541 1.52 2.13 -6.39
N HIS A 542 1.99 3.31 -6.83
CA HIS A 542 2.02 4.52 -6.01
C HIS A 542 0.62 5.01 -5.62
N LEU A 543 -0.33 4.99 -6.57
CA LEU A 543 -1.70 5.45 -6.35
C LEU A 543 -2.46 4.61 -5.30
N LEU A 544 -2.19 3.30 -5.26
CA LEU A 544 -2.86 2.36 -4.35
C LEU A 544 -2.06 2.05 -3.08
N GLN A 545 -0.80 2.48 -3.00
CA GLN A 545 0.20 2.06 -1.99
C GLN A 545 0.24 0.55 -1.78
N LEU A 546 0.31 -0.17 -2.88
CA LEU A 546 0.58 -1.60 -2.88
C LEU A 546 2.03 -1.80 -3.28
N ASP A 547 2.71 -2.81 -2.75
CA ASP A 547 3.92 -3.30 -3.41
C ASP A 547 3.58 -3.99 -4.73
N SER A 548 4.60 -4.38 -5.49
CA SER A 548 4.39 -5.02 -6.80
C SER A 548 3.70 -6.38 -6.69
N SER A 549 3.92 -7.12 -5.60
CA SER A 549 3.33 -8.44 -5.37
C SER A 549 1.85 -8.33 -5.05
N ASN A 550 1.48 -7.43 -4.14
CA ASN A 550 0.12 -7.10 -3.77
C ASN A 550 -0.67 -6.49 -4.95
N LEU A 551 -0.04 -5.61 -5.75
CA LEU A 551 -0.66 -5.10 -6.98
C LEU A 551 -0.85 -6.22 -8.01
N CYS A 552 0.12 -7.12 -8.15
CA CYS A 552 -0.01 -8.31 -8.99
C CYS A 552 -1.22 -9.14 -8.55
N ILE A 553 -1.31 -9.53 -7.27
CA ILE A 553 -2.47 -10.26 -6.72
C ILE A 553 -3.78 -9.57 -7.07
N LEU A 554 -3.88 -8.26 -6.85
CA LEU A 554 -5.07 -7.49 -7.21
C LEU A 554 -5.41 -7.61 -8.70
N MET A 555 -4.42 -7.52 -9.59
CA MET A 555 -4.61 -7.70 -11.04
C MET A 555 -5.05 -9.12 -11.40
N HIS A 556 -4.50 -10.17 -10.76
CA HIS A 556 -4.95 -11.55 -10.96
C HIS A 556 -6.42 -11.72 -10.51
N VAL A 557 -6.81 -11.14 -9.37
CA VAL A 557 -8.22 -11.16 -8.91
C VAL A 557 -9.13 -10.38 -9.86
N VAL A 558 -8.67 -9.25 -10.41
CA VAL A 558 -9.42 -8.51 -11.44
C VAL A 558 -9.66 -9.39 -12.67
N ILE A 559 -8.65 -10.10 -13.17
CA ILE A 559 -8.81 -11.02 -14.32
C ILE A 559 -9.83 -12.11 -13.98
N LEU A 560 -9.73 -12.73 -12.80
CA LEU A 560 -10.66 -13.75 -12.30
C LEU A 560 -12.11 -13.25 -12.25
N LYS A 561 -12.35 -12.05 -11.72
CA LYS A 561 -13.69 -11.49 -11.54
C LYS A 561 -14.26 -10.88 -12.83
N CYS A 562 -13.42 -10.37 -13.71
CA CYS A 562 -13.81 -9.83 -15.02
C CYS A 562 -13.89 -10.89 -16.13
N ASN A 563 -13.64 -12.16 -15.81
CA ASN A 563 -13.65 -13.31 -16.74
C ASN A 563 -14.86 -13.26 -17.69
N SER A 564 -16.09 -13.18 -17.16
CA SER A 564 -17.31 -13.15 -17.98
C SER A 564 -17.40 -11.98 -18.98
N VAL A 565 -16.69 -10.87 -18.72
CA VAL A 565 -16.66 -9.70 -19.60
C VAL A 565 -15.55 -9.82 -20.64
N ILE A 566 -14.36 -10.31 -20.23
CA ILE A 566 -13.22 -10.58 -21.11
C ILE A 566 -13.59 -11.63 -22.18
N PHE A 567 -14.39 -12.62 -21.81
CA PHE A 567 -14.80 -13.73 -22.68
C PHE A 567 -16.16 -13.53 -23.37
N SER A 568 -16.65 -12.29 -23.46
CA SER A 568 -17.92 -12.02 -24.17
C SER A 568 -17.81 -12.28 -25.69
N GLU A 569 -18.82 -12.96 -26.26
CA GLU A 569 -18.92 -13.37 -27.68
C GLU A 569 -19.18 -12.20 -28.64
N LYS A 570 -18.24 -11.25 -28.79
CA LYS A 570 -18.36 -10.16 -29.77
C LYS A 570 -17.04 -9.80 -30.45
N ARG A 571 -17.03 -9.97 -31.78
CA ARG A 571 -15.90 -9.72 -32.69
C ARG A 571 -15.60 -8.24 -32.90
N SER A 572 -16.64 -7.41 -32.92
CA SER A 572 -16.53 -5.96 -32.96
C SER A 572 -17.56 -5.37 -32.00
N LEU A 573 -17.19 -4.28 -31.35
CA LEU A 573 -18.05 -3.61 -30.37
C LEU A 573 -18.44 -2.25 -30.91
N THR A 574 -19.73 -1.97 -30.98
CA THR A 574 -20.22 -0.59 -31.17
C THR A 574 -19.76 0.28 -29.99
N THR A 575 -19.72 1.61 -30.17
CA THR A 575 -19.35 2.55 -29.10
C THR A 575 -20.20 2.35 -27.84
N THR A 576 -21.50 2.06 -27.99
CA THR A 576 -22.42 1.77 -26.89
C THR A 576 -22.04 0.48 -26.16
N GLU A 577 -21.66 -0.57 -26.88
CA GLU A 577 -21.24 -1.84 -26.28
C GLU A 577 -19.87 -1.74 -25.60
N LYS A 578 -18.92 -1.01 -26.20
CA LYS A 578 -17.64 -0.68 -25.56
C LYS A 578 -17.87 0.05 -24.23
N ASN A 579 -18.78 1.02 -24.22
CA ASN A 579 -19.14 1.75 -23.00
C ASN A 579 -19.83 0.87 -21.96
N ASN A 580 -20.72 -0.06 -22.37
CA ASN A 580 -21.39 -0.99 -21.45
C ASN A 580 -20.42 -2.00 -20.83
N ILE A 581 -19.53 -2.61 -21.63
CA ILE A 581 -18.47 -3.50 -21.14
C ILE A 581 -17.54 -2.73 -20.21
N ARG A 582 -17.15 -1.51 -20.60
CA ARG A 582 -16.34 -0.64 -19.76
C ARG A 582 -17.01 -0.33 -18.44
N SER A 583 -18.30 0.01 -18.42
CA SER A 583 -19.04 0.28 -17.18
C SER A 583 -19.03 -0.95 -16.26
N LYS A 584 -19.37 -2.13 -16.78
CA LYS A 584 -19.39 -3.38 -16.00
C LYS A 584 -18.03 -3.71 -15.38
N CYS A 585 -16.95 -3.60 -16.16
CA CYS A 585 -15.61 -3.82 -15.60
C CYS A 585 -15.23 -2.75 -14.58
N ILE A 586 -15.56 -1.47 -14.83
CA ILE A 586 -15.29 -0.38 -13.89
C ILE A 586 -16.00 -0.65 -12.56
N ASP A 587 -17.25 -1.11 -12.58
CA ASP A 587 -18.02 -1.37 -11.34
C ASP A 587 -17.39 -2.50 -10.52
N ILE A 588 -16.96 -3.59 -11.17
CA ILE A 588 -16.21 -4.68 -10.52
C ILE A 588 -14.89 -4.17 -9.95
N ILE A 589 -14.12 -3.41 -10.75
CA ILE A 589 -12.80 -2.92 -10.35
C ILE A 589 -12.93 -1.93 -9.20
N LYS A 590 -13.89 -1.02 -9.22
CA LYS A 590 -14.18 -0.11 -8.10
C LYS A 590 -14.43 -0.86 -6.82
N HIS A 591 -15.25 -1.89 -6.86
CA HIS A 591 -15.52 -2.73 -5.69
C HIS A 591 -14.25 -3.42 -5.18
N LEU A 592 -13.41 -3.95 -6.08
CA LEU A 592 -12.15 -4.59 -5.71
C LEU A 592 -11.11 -3.59 -5.16
N VAL A 593 -11.00 -2.39 -5.74
CA VAL A 593 -10.07 -1.33 -5.29
C VAL A 593 -10.49 -0.76 -3.93
N ALA A 594 -11.79 -0.57 -3.72
CA ALA A 594 -12.34 -0.14 -2.43
C ALA A 594 -12.03 -1.16 -1.32
N ASN A 595 -12.13 -2.46 -1.63
CA ASN A 595 -11.88 -3.55 -0.69
C ASN A 595 -10.50 -4.22 -0.85
N ARG A 596 -9.52 -3.52 -1.45
CA ARG A 596 -8.27 -4.12 -1.96
C ARG A 596 -7.51 -4.95 -0.93
N TRP A 597 -7.38 -4.47 0.31
CA TRP A 597 -6.63 -5.17 1.36
C TRP A 597 -7.30 -6.48 1.77
N GLN A 598 -8.63 -6.47 1.91
CA GLN A 598 -9.40 -7.68 2.20
C GLN A 598 -9.30 -8.67 1.04
N VAL A 599 -9.45 -8.19 -0.20
CA VAL A 599 -9.34 -9.01 -1.41
C VAL A 599 -7.97 -9.69 -1.51
N ILE A 600 -6.89 -8.94 -1.28
CA ILE A 600 -5.52 -9.46 -1.29
C ILE A 600 -5.33 -10.48 -0.18
N ARG A 601 -5.77 -10.16 1.05
CA ARG A 601 -5.68 -11.05 2.21
C ARG A 601 -6.43 -12.36 1.96
N ASP A 602 -7.68 -12.30 1.52
CA ASP A 602 -8.50 -13.48 1.23
C ASP A 602 -7.87 -14.33 0.12
N PHE A 603 -7.32 -13.69 -0.91
CA PHE A 603 -6.62 -14.41 -1.96
C PHE A 603 -5.40 -15.15 -1.42
N LYS A 604 -4.55 -14.48 -0.64
CA LYS A 604 -3.37 -15.09 -0.01
C LYS A 604 -3.77 -16.23 0.93
N ILE A 605 -4.77 -16.02 1.80
CA ILE A 605 -5.29 -17.09 2.67
C ILE A 605 -5.76 -18.27 1.84
N ASN A 606 -6.57 -18.08 0.81
CA ASN A 606 -7.11 -19.21 0.04
C ASN A 606 -6.04 -19.96 -0.74
N GLN A 607 -5.04 -19.27 -1.30
CA GLN A 607 -3.94 -19.90 -2.02
C GLN A 607 -2.96 -20.62 -1.08
N TYR A 608 -2.68 -20.04 0.08
CA TYR A 608 -1.69 -20.56 1.02
C TYR A 608 -2.28 -21.44 2.12
N ALA A 609 -3.61 -21.47 2.34
CA ALA A 609 -4.29 -22.38 3.28
C ALA A 609 -3.99 -23.85 2.98
N ILE A 610 -3.64 -24.13 1.72
CA ILE A 610 -3.19 -25.43 1.25
C ILE A 610 -1.80 -25.81 1.80
N SER A 611 -0.94 -24.84 2.12
CA SER A 611 0.41 -25.02 2.69
C SER A 611 0.51 -24.68 4.18
N GLN A 612 -0.62 -24.38 4.84
CA GLN A 612 -0.70 -23.87 6.23
C GLN A 612 -0.61 -24.95 7.33
N GLU A 613 -0.34 -26.22 7.02
CA GLU A 613 -0.19 -27.25 8.06
C GLU A 613 0.98 -26.97 9.04
N THR A 614 1.88 -26.03 8.71
CA THR A 614 2.95 -25.55 9.60
C THR A 614 3.11 -24.02 9.56
N SER A 615 3.21 -23.39 10.73
CA SER A 615 3.56 -21.98 10.86
C SER A 615 4.96 -21.73 10.29
N CYS A 616 5.08 -20.86 9.28
CA CYS A 616 6.35 -20.50 8.65
C CYS A 616 6.59 -18.99 8.67
N ILE A 617 7.85 -18.56 8.54
CA ILE A 617 8.24 -17.15 8.67
C ILE A 617 7.61 -16.28 7.57
N GLU A 618 7.43 -16.82 6.37
CA GLU A 618 6.82 -16.16 5.21
C GLU A 618 5.38 -15.75 5.51
N ALA A 619 4.62 -16.60 6.20
CA ALA A 619 3.25 -16.31 6.57
C ALA A 619 3.15 -15.18 7.63
N TYR A 620 4.16 -15.01 8.51
CA TYR A 620 4.26 -13.86 9.41
C TYR A 620 4.69 -12.58 8.68
N ILE A 621 5.57 -12.69 7.67
CA ILE A 621 5.99 -11.56 6.81
C ILE A 621 4.79 -11.00 6.05
N GLU A 622 3.95 -11.89 5.50
CA GLU A 622 2.74 -11.50 4.77
C GLU A 622 1.52 -11.26 5.66
N GLU A 623 1.67 -11.39 6.99
CA GLU A 623 0.66 -11.10 8.01
C GLU A 623 -0.63 -11.94 7.87
N ILE A 624 -0.48 -13.21 7.52
CA ILE A 624 -1.59 -14.14 7.26
C ILE A 624 -1.94 -14.96 8.49
N ILE A 625 -0.93 -15.25 9.32
CA ILE A 625 -1.07 -16.01 10.56
C ILE A 625 -0.81 -15.11 11.77
N GLU A 626 -1.49 -15.42 12.87
CA GLU A 626 -1.23 -14.82 14.18
C GLU A 626 -0.73 -15.90 15.15
N PRO A 627 0.08 -15.52 16.16
CA PRO A 627 0.44 -16.43 17.25
C PRO A 627 -0.79 -16.99 17.94
N THR A 628 -0.83 -18.31 18.14
CA THR A 628 -2.04 -19.00 18.61
C THR A 628 -2.06 -19.19 20.13
N GLU A 629 -0.90 -19.45 20.74
CA GLU A 629 -0.78 -19.67 22.19
C GLU A 629 -0.25 -18.43 22.94
N ALA A 630 0.03 -17.35 22.22
CA ALA A 630 0.55 -16.11 22.79
C ALA A 630 -0.51 -15.34 23.61
N VAL A 631 -0.06 -14.66 24.66
CA VAL A 631 -0.91 -13.84 25.55
C VAL A 631 -0.37 -12.42 25.65
N GLY A 632 -1.27 -11.44 25.83
CA GLY A 632 -0.90 -10.04 26.02
C GLY A 632 -0.15 -9.48 24.82
N ILE A 633 1.00 -8.84 25.07
CA ILE A 633 1.81 -8.22 24.01
C ILE A 633 2.30 -9.22 22.97
N ASP A 634 2.65 -10.44 23.38
CA ASP A 634 3.15 -11.45 22.44
C ASP A 634 2.13 -11.79 21.35
N LYS A 635 0.83 -11.65 21.64
CA LYS A 635 -0.24 -11.90 20.67
C LYS A 635 -0.29 -10.82 19.58
N VAL A 636 0.06 -9.58 19.92
CA VAL A 636 -0.01 -8.42 19.02
C VAL A 636 1.35 -7.96 18.50
N ILE A 637 2.45 -8.59 18.92
CA ILE A 637 3.81 -8.09 18.68
C ILE A 637 4.11 -7.89 17.18
N PHE A 638 3.72 -8.83 16.32
CA PHE A 638 3.90 -8.72 14.88
C PHE A 638 3.04 -7.61 14.24
N ARG A 639 1.90 -7.26 14.85
CA ARG A 639 1.06 -6.13 14.42
C ARG A 639 1.66 -4.79 14.80
N LEU A 640 2.28 -4.69 15.99
CA LEU A 640 3.02 -3.48 16.40
C LEU A 640 4.20 -3.20 15.45
N PHE A 641 4.81 -4.26 14.89
CA PHE A 641 5.80 -4.22 13.80
C PHE A 641 5.16 -4.38 12.40
N ARG A 642 4.03 -3.71 12.16
CA ARG A 642 3.49 -3.52 10.80
C ARG A 642 4.27 -2.45 10.05
N MET A 643 4.47 -2.65 8.74
CA MET A 643 4.99 -1.56 7.91
C MET A 643 3.89 -0.51 7.74
N SER A 644 4.21 0.71 8.13
CA SER A 644 3.30 1.84 8.02
C SER A 644 3.62 2.56 6.71
N HIS A 645 2.70 2.55 5.75
CA HIS A 645 2.81 3.42 4.59
C HIS A 645 2.16 4.76 4.93
N PRO A 646 2.93 5.86 5.00
CA PRO A 646 2.34 7.16 5.28
C PRO A 646 1.35 7.50 4.15
N PRO A 647 0.15 8.01 4.47
CA PRO A 647 -0.82 8.40 3.44
C PRO A 647 -0.19 9.45 2.52
N THR A 648 -0.06 9.13 1.24
CA THR A 648 0.49 10.03 0.23
C THR A 648 -0.61 10.94 -0.29
N LYS A 649 -0.21 12.09 -0.85
CA LYS A 649 -1.12 12.99 -1.57
C LYS A 649 -1.95 12.23 -2.62
N ASP A 650 -1.35 11.27 -3.31
CA ASP A 650 -2.01 10.50 -4.37
C ASP A 650 -3.06 9.53 -3.82
N ILE A 651 -2.87 8.97 -2.61
CA ILE A 651 -3.95 8.24 -1.91
C ILE A 651 -5.11 9.15 -1.60
N PHE A 652 -4.84 10.30 -0.98
CA PHE A 652 -5.91 11.22 -0.62
C PHE A 652 -6.72 11.63 -1.85
N ILE A 653 -6.03 11.84 -2.98
CA ILE A 653 -6.67 12.08 -4.28
C ILE A 653 -7.51 10.87 -4.71
N ASN A 654 -6.97 9.65 -4.63
CA ASN A 654 -7.69 8.46 -5.04
C ASN A 654 -8.93 8.21 -4.17
N GLU A 655 -8.81 8.30 -2.85
CA GLU A 655 -9.92 8.15 -1.90
C GLU A 655 -10.99 9.24 -2.12
N LEU A 656 -10.57 10.49 -2.34
CA LEU A 656 -11.48 11.59 -2.66
C LEU A 656 -12.15 11.45 -4.04
N CYS A 657 -11.50 10.78 -4.99
CA CYS A 657 -12.04 10.44 -6.31
C CYS A 657 -12.93 9.18 -6.31
N CYS A 658 -12.74 8.27 -5.34
CA CYS A 658 -13.54 7.06 -5.15
C CYS A 658 -14.79 7.31 -4.29
N GLY A 659 -14.81 8.35 -3.46
CA GLY A 659 -15.95 8.76 -2.63
C GLY A 659 -17.05 9.53 -3.36
N GLU A 660 -18.09 9.94 -2.62
CA GLU A 660 -19.20 10.73 -3.18
C GLU A 660 -18.71 12.12 -3.64
N THR A 661 -18.71 12.30 -4.96
CA THR A 661 -18.13 13.47 -5.67
C THR A 661 -18.73 14.83 -5.31
N GLN A 662 -19.87 14.88 -4.62
CA GLN A 662 -20.58 16.12 -4.33
C GLN A 662 -19.97 16.92 -3.17
N GLN A 663 -19.36 16.26 -2.17
CA GLN A 663 -18.92 16.92 -0.94
C GLN A 663 -17.64 17.77 -1.12
N PHE A 664 -16.79 17.42 -2.09
CA PHE A 664 -15.50 18.09 -2.33
C PHE A 664 -15.26 18.40 -3.82
N ALA A 665 -16.31 18.83 -4.54
CA ALA A 665 -16.28 19.03 -5.98
C ALA A 665 -15.12 19.92 -6.48
N PHE A 666 -14.77 20.97 -5.73
CA PHE A 666 -13.63 21.84 -6.07
C PHE A 666 -12.28 21.14 -5.90
N LEU A 667 -12.05 20.44 -4.78
CA LEU A 667 -10.82 19.66 -4.57
C LEU A 667 -10.71 18.57 -5.63
N HIS A 668 -11.81 17.90 -5.96
CA HIS A 668 -11.85 16.91 -7.03
C HIS A 668 -11.47 17.51 -8.39
N LEU A 669 -11.98 18.71 -8.73
CA LEU A 669 -11.58 19.44 -9.94
C LEU A 669 -10.09 19.81 -9.93
N VAL A 670 -9.59 20.31 -8.81
CA VAL A 670 -8.18 20.69 -8.61
C VAL A 670 -7.29 19.47 -8.78
N PHE A 671 -7.60 18.35 -8.14
CA PHE A 671 -6.79 17.14 -8.19
C PHE A 671 -6.81 16.47 -9.56
N LYS A 672 -7.99 16.37 -10.20
CA LYS A 672 -8.13 15.90 -11.59
C LYS A 672 -7.34 16.77 -12.59
N SER A 673 -7.07 18.02 -12.22
CA SER A 673 -6.37 18.99 -13.06
C SER A 673 -4.94 19.29 -12.56
N THR A 674 -4.40 18.58 -11.56
CA THR A 674 -3.10 18.91 -10.94
C THR A 674 -1.97 19.04 -11.95
N GLY A 675 -1.85 18.10 -12.89
CA GLY A 675 -0.84 18.17 -13.95
C GLY A 675 -0.98 19.39 -14.86
N ARG A 676 -2.19 19.94 -15.02
CA ARG A 676 -2.45 21.20 -15.75
C ARG A 676 -2.28 22.42 -14.84
N LEU A 677 -2.61 22.32 -13.56
CA LEU A 677 -2.52 23.39 -12.56
C LEU A 677 -1.10 23.66 -12.06
N THR A 678 -0.13 22.80 -12.37
CA THR A 678 1.30 23.09 -12.19
C THR A 678 1.88 24.00 -13.28
N VAL A 679 1.20 24.13 -14.43
CA VAL A 679 1.65 24.92 -15.59
C VAL A 679 1.49 26.44 -15.40
N PRO A 680 0.42 26.98 -14.77
CA PRO A 680 0.23 28.41 -14.55
C PRO A 680 1.42 29.15 -13.93
N LYS A 681 2.24 28.51 -13.09
CA LYS A 681 3.45 29.14 -12.52
C LYS A 681 4.47 29.58 -13.58
N PHE A 682 4.45 28.96 -14.76
CA PHE A 682 5.32 29.29 -15.88
C PHE A 682 4.71 30.33 -16.83
N LEU A 683 3.40 30.61 -16.72
CA LEU A 683 2.68 31.51 -17.63
C LEU A 683 3.32 32.91 -17.69
N PRO A 684 3.70 33.56 -16.58
CA PRO A 684 4.34 34.88 -16.64
C PRO A 684 5.69 34.86 -17.34
N ALA A 685 6.46 33.78 -17.22
CA ALA A 685 7.75 33.63 -17.91
C ALA A 685 7.54 33.39 -19.41
N LEU A 686 6.58 32.53 -19.78
CA LEU A 686 6.21 32.27 -21.17
C LEU A 686 5.66 33.52 -21.86
N LEU A 687 4.80 34.28 -21.19
CA LEU A 687 4.26 35.54 -21.71
C LEU A 687 5.35 36.61 -21.84
N ARG A 688 6.26 36.72 -20.87
CA ARG A 688 7.43 37.61 -21.00
C ARG A 688 8.31 37.22 -22.18
N TRP A 689 8.60 35.94 -22.35
CA TRP A 689 9.36 35.44 -23.50
C TRP A 689 8.64 35.77 -24.82
N HIS A 690 7.33 35.50 -24.93
CA HIS A 690 6.55 35.87 -26.12
C HIS A 690 6.59 37.37 -26.38
N MET A 691 6.40 38.21 -25.36
CA MET A 691 6.47 39.67 -25.51
C MET A 691 7.87 40.13 -25.92
N SER A 692 8.93 39.53 -25.39
CA SER A 692 10.31 39.84 -25.79
C SER A 692 10.59 39.40 -27.23
N VAL A 693 10.12 38.21 -27.64
CA VAL A 693 10.23 37.73 -29.03
C VAL A 693 9.46 38.65 -29.97
N ILE A 694 8.21 39.02 -29.64
CA ILE A 694 7.39 39.95 -30.43
C ILE A 694 8.07 41.33 -30.50
N THR A 695 8.59 41.84 -29.39
CA THR A 695 9.29 43.15 -29.35
C THR A 695 10.55 43.11 -30.22
N TYR A 696 11.38 42.09 -30.06
CA TYR A 696 12.57 41.87 -30.87
C TYR A 696 12.23 41.69 -32.36
N ALA A 697 11.20 40.88 -32.65
CA ALA A 697 10.62 40.65 -33.97
C ALA A 697 10.16 41.96 -34.63
N SER A 698 9.39 42.77 -33.91
CA SER A 698 8.84 44.03 -34.41
C SER A 698 9.92 45.08 -34.72
N TYR A 699 11.03 45.10 -33.97
CA TYR A 699 12.12 46.07 -34.17
C TYR A 699 13.15 45.66 -35.23
N LYS A 700 13.58 44.38 -35.28
CA LYS A 700 14.64 43.93 -36.20
C LYS A 700 14.15 43.34 -37.54
N PHE A 701 12.88 42.96 -37.68
CA PHE A 701 12.47 41.98 -38.72
C PHE A 701 11.61 42.55 -39.85
N ARG A 702 11.69 43.85 -40.14
CA ARG A 702 11.09 44.40 -41.38
C ARG A 702 11.70 43.82 -42.69
N LYS A 703 12.73 42.95 -42.65
CA LYS A 703 13.43 42.42 -43.83
C LYS A 703 13.93 40.96 -43.79
N ALA A 704 13.60 40.14 -42.78
CA ALA A 704 14.13 38.75 -42.69
C ALA A 704 13.03 37.69 -42.86
N ASP A 705 13.26 36.72 -43.76
CA ASP A 705 12.37 35.59 -44.05
C ASP A 705 12.66 34.43 -43.08
N PHE A 706 11.64 33.87 -42.42
CA PHE A 706 11.76 33.01 -41.23
C PHE A 706 12.03 31.53 -41.52
N ARG A 707 12.37 31.16 -42.75
CA ARG A 707 12.35 29.75 -43.18
C ARG A 707 13.42 28.86 -42.50
N ASP A 708 14.50 29.45 -41.94
CA ASP A 708 15.67 28.69 -41.45
C ASP A 708 16.08 28.95 -39.98
N LEU A 709 15.20 29.57 -39.16
CA LEU A 709 15.47 29.90 -37.76
C LEU A 709 14.95 28.83 -36.80
N SER A 710 15.87 28.00 -36.27
CA SER A 710 15.57 27.11 -35.14
C SER A 710 15.65 27.86 -33.80
N VAL A 711 15.00 27.34 -32.75
CA VAL A 711 15.08 27.89 -31.37
C VAL A 711 16.54 28.02 -30.92
N GLN A 712 17.37 27.03 -31.26
CA GLN A 712 18.80 27.03 -30.94
C GLN A 712 19.52 28.18 -31.64
N LYS A 713 19.26 28.43 -32.94
CA LYS A 713 19.82 29.56 -33.69
C LYS A 713 19.36 30.91 -33.16
N PHE A 714 18.09 31.01 -32.74
CA PHE A 714 17.53 32.21 -32.12
C PHE A 714 18.20 32.54 -30.79
N LEU A 715 18.44 31.54 -29.95
CA LEU A 715 19.11 31.70 -28.65
C LEU A 715 20.62 31.91 -28.78
N SER A 716 21.27 31.34 -29.80
CA SER A 716 22.69 31.59 -30.10
C SER A 716 22.94 32.93 -30.82
N GLY A 717 21.87 33.60 -31.27
CA GLY A 717 21.91 34.85 -32.03
C GLY A 717 22.10 36.08 -31.15
N ASN A 718 23.29 36.21 -30.55
CA ASN A 718 24.03 37.46 -30.33
C ASN A 718 25.35 37.11 -29.60
N ARG A 719 26.36 36.72 -30.38
CA ARG A 719 27.63 37.43 -30.28
C ARG A 719 27.70 38.43 -31.42
#